data_AF-A0A819VNE1-F1
#
_entry.id   AF-A0A819VNE1-F1
#
_cell.length_a   1.000
_cell.length_b   1.000
_cell.length_c   1.000
_cell.angle_alpha   90.00
_cell.angle_beta   90.00
_cell.angle_gamma   90.00
#
_symmetry.space_group_name_H-M   'P 1'
#
loop_
_entity.id
_entity.type
_entity.pdbx_description
1 polymer ?
#
loop_
_entity_poly.entity_id
_entity_poly.type
_entity_poly.pdbx_seq_one_letter_code
_entity_poly.pdbx_strand_id
1 'polypeptide(L)'
;MKSYILRSQNRRPKLVFELRIMQPILRFLQLLCENHNPEFQNYLRLQTKHKTNYNLVCETLKFLDSICGSQTGLLGLLGNYINEDNVDLINQALITLTEYCQGPCRDNQDSIVNHESNGIDIIIAIVLNDITPLNQKNYDLVLELKDNASKLLLAVMESRDDSTNAERILRNITPVSQLLDVGCQIYARGKEQDTESKENTNDEIIHDEESNDDTSNVAKTVGHNMYILTYQLARHNRELEMLMKQRTLDDEALSYYHKHTAEIEIIRQDRSIEPIVFPVPQLCEFLTNEKKQKVFLTCEQDEQGSKVKDFFEKFSEIFEEMKWQRKLRHQPTLYWFSSQMSLWSDISFNFAVLINILVAVFYPFNKGLKDLDSRSSAAIWGGLLMTLITILIKPNATSMRMFFVAGILRSIYSVGLGPTLWLMGTIQVLNKGIFLVSFMGNNGTFSKSRYENLTNFQLVYHVGYLLLCVLGLCLHEFFYSLLLLDVVYREDTLWNVIQCVVRNAKSVILTAVFAVIIIYLFAICGYLFIQDDFLMEVNIKAMPTDDQTLNVTSNTKTNLLTTIIPTANDNEYCTKDNCTNDKTTGHMRPVSQISNVLPEEDADNELLERACDTLFMCIVTTLNKGLRNGGGIGDVLRQPSSREPLYFFRVIYDMMFFFIVIIITLNLIFGVIIDNFADLRTEKQRNDEILRNTCFICALDRKSFDNKHVTFEDHIRKVHNMWNYVYFMVLIHVKDPTEYTGPESYVHEMIEQRNLDWFPRMRTSSLDTQEDKNKEDQDNRILKIQMENANDAIKTLTMELNELQKLVTESRTQKHRMNFLPNAPLPAS
;
A
#
# COMPACT_ATOMS: atom_id res chain seq x y z
N MET A 1 75.95 5.76 -33.80
CA MET A 1 74.80 5.35 -34.64
C MET A 1 73.72 4.55 -33.89
N LYS A 2 74.01 3.91 -32.74
CA LYS A 2 72.99 3.26 -31.87
C LYS A 2 72.24 4.21 -30.89
N SER A 3 72.62 5.47 -30.81
CA SER A 3 72.01 6.48 -29.93
C SER A 3 70.96 7.38 -30.61
N TYR A 4 70.72 7.23 -31.92
CA TYR A 4 69.71 7.97 -32.68
C TYR A 4 68.43 7.18 -32.96
N ILE A 5 68.39 5.88 -32.64
CA ILE A 5 67.22 5.01 -32.85
C ILE A 5 66.37 4.87 -31.57
N LEU A 6 66.89 5.29 -30.40
CA LEU A 6 66.18 5.21 -29.10
C LEU A 6 65.48 6.51 -28.68
N ARG A 7 65.43 7.54 -29.54
CA ARG A 7 64.74 8.81 -29.27
C ARG A 7 63.46 9.04 -30.09
N SER A 8 63.02 8.06 -30.89
CA SER A 8 61.75 8.13 -31.62
C SER A 8 60.62 7.27 -31.01
N GLN A 9 60.86 6.53 -29.94
CA GLN A 9 59.87 5.59 -29.35
C GLN A 9 59.07 6.16 -28.15
N ASN A 10 58.91 7.47 -28.02
CA ASN A 10 58.10 8.03 -26.91
C ASN A 10 57.22 9.23 -27.28
N ARG A 11 56.72 9.28 -28.51
CA ARG A 11 55.51 10.06 -28.83
C ARG A 11 54.47 9.10 -29.34
N ARG A 12 53.55 8.68 -28.46
CA ARG A 12 52.28 8.08 -28.89
C ARG A 12 51.66 9.05 -29.90
N PRO A 13 51.23 8.61 -31.10
CA PRO A 13 50.61 9.51 -32.06
C PRO A 13 49.26 9.95 -31.48
N LYS A 14 49.20 11.20 -30.98
CA LYS A 14 47.93 11.85 -30.65
C LYS A 14 47.05 11.88 -31.90
N LEU A 15 45.72 11.74 -31.74
CA LEU A 15 44.76 11.88 -32.84
C LEU A 15 45.10 13.09 -33.73
N VAL A 16 44.99 12.89 -35.04
CA VAL A 16 45.16 13.97 -36.01
C VAL A 16 44.15 15.08 -35.73
N PHE A 17 44.51 16.33 -36.00
CA PHE A 17 43.71 17.51 -35.65
C PHE A 17 42.28 17.43 -36.20
N GLU A 18 42.12 16.92 -37.41
CA GLU A 18 40.84 16.70 -38.09
C GLU A 18 39.93 15.71 -37.35
N LEU A 19 40.48 14.73 -36.63
CA LEU A 19 39.69 13.82 -35.80
C LEU A 19 39.33 14.46 -34.45
N ARG A 20 40.24 15.27 -33.90
CA ARG A 20 39.99 15.97 -32.63
C ARG A 20 38.89 17.03 -32.74
N ILE A 21 38.77 17.71 -33.88
CA ILE A 21 37.70 18.71 -34.10
C ILE A 21 36.32 18.08 -34.26
N MET A 22 36.23 16.79 -34.61
CA MET A 22 34.95 16.09 -34.73
C MET A 22 34.25 15.92 -33.38
N GLN A 23 34.99 15.75 -32.29
CA GLN A 23 34.40 15.58 -30.95
C GLN A 23 33.47 16.74 -30.54
N PRO A 24 33.89 18.02 -30.57
CA PRO A 24 32.99 19.13 -30.27
C PRO A 24 31.89 19.34 -31.31
N ILE A 25 32.11 18.96 -32.59
CA ILE A 25 31.06 19.02 -33.63
C ILE A 25 29.95 18.03 -33.29
N LEU A 26 30.30 16.78 -32.99
CA LEU A 26 29.36 15.75 -32.60
C LEU A 26 28.64 16.12 -31.30
N ARG A 27 29.37 16.65 -30.31
CA ARG A 27 28.75 17.16 -29.07
C ARG A 27 27.77 18.30 -29.35
N PHE A 28 28.08 19.22 -30.25
CA PHE A 28 27.16 20.28 -30.63
C PHE A 28 25.89 19.72 -31.30
N LEU A 29 26.02 18.75 -32.21
CA LEU A 29 24.88 18.11 -32.87
C LEU A 29 24.03 17.29 -31.89
N GLN A 30 24.67 16.61 -30.94
CA GLN A 30 24.00 15.94 -29.84
C GLN A 30 23.11 16.91 -29.06
N LEU A 31 23.67 18.04 -28.59
CA LEU A 31 22.95 19.04 -27.78
C LEU A 31 21.76 19.68 -28.52
N LEU A 32 21.76 19.70 -29.86
CA LEU A 32 20.62 20.18 -30.64
C LEU A 32 19.43 19.21 -30.62
N CYS A 33 19.68 17.92 -30.37
CA CYS A 33 18.68 16.87 -30.34
C CYS A 33 18.24 16.48 -28.92
N GLU A 34 18.96 16.92 -27.87
CA GLU A 34 18.57 16.73 -26.47
C GLU A 34 17.12 17.19 -26.21
N ASN A 35 16.48 16.56 -25.22
CA ASN A 35 15.04 16.70 -24.93
C ASN A 35 14.13 16.20 -26.06
N HIS A 36 14.59 15.22 -26.85
CA HIS A 36 13.78 14.51 -27.84
C HIS A 36 13.18 15.44 -28.90
N ASN A 37 13.95 16.39 -29.44
CA ASN A 37 13.45 17.40 -30.37
C ASN A 37 13.19 16.81 -31.78
N PRO A 38 11.93 16.47 -32.13
CA PRO A 38 11.68 15.74 -33.37
C PRO A 38 11.90 16.61 -34.61
N GLU A 39 11.77 17.93 -34.50
CA GLU A 39 11.99 18.85 -35.61
C GLU A 39 13.46 18.86 -36.03
N PHE A 40 14.37 19.02 -35.07
CA PHE A 40 15.81 19.01 -35.34
C PHE A 40 16.32 17.63 -35.73
N GLN A 41 15.86 16.57 -35.05
CA GLN A 41 16.20 15.18 -35.42
C GLN A 41 15.85 14.87 -36.88
N ASN A 42 14.64 15.23 -37.33
CA ASN A 42 14.24 15.02 -38.72
C ASN A 42 14.95 15.97 -39.69
N TYR A 43 15.22 17.21 -39.27
CA TYR A 43 15.96 18.17 -40.08
C TYR A 43 17.39 17.72 -40.37
N LEU A 44 18.09 17.08 -39.42
CA LEU A 44 19.43 16.52 -39.63
C LEU A 44 19.46 15.38 -40.65
N ARG A 45 18.34 14.67 -40.85
CA ARG A 45 18.19 13.62 -41.87
C ARG A 45 17.76 14.17 -43.24
N LEU A 46 16.79 15.09 -43.25
CA LEU A 46 16.12 15.53 -44.48
C LEU A 46 15.80 17.04 -44.46
N GLN A 47 16.58 17.83 -45.21
CA GLN A 47 16.33 19.27 -45.35
C GLN A 47 15.41 19.58 -46.55
N THR A 48 14.11 19.32 -46.39
CA THR A 48 13.08 19.43 -47.46
C THR A 48 13.01 20.78 -48.18
N LYS A 49 13.40 21.87 -47.52
CA LYS A 49 13.37 23.24 -48.08
C LYS A 49 14.63 23.61 -48.88
N HIS A 50 15.62 22.72 -48.96
CA HIS A 50 16.86 22.94 -49.70
C HIS A 50 16.96 22.04 -50.94
N LYS A 51 17.69 22.50 -51.96
CA LYS A 51 17.88 21.75 -53.23
C LYS A 51 18.73 20.48 -53.04
N THR A 52 19.61 20.48 -52.05
CA THR A 52 20.52 19.39 -51.72
C THR A 52 20.25 18.93 -50.30
N ASN A 53 20.07 17.62 -50.12
CA ASN A 53 19.92 17.01 -48.81
C ASN A 53 21.27 16.45 -48.34
N TYR A 54 21.60 16.69 -47.08
CA TYR A 54 22.74 16.12 -46.39
C TYR A 54 22.22 15.31 -45.19
N ASN A 55 22.26 13.99 -45.30
CA ASN A 55 21.83 13.10 -44.23
C ASN A 55 22.97 12.93 -43.20
N LEU A 56 23.01 13.81 -42.20
CA LEU A 56 24.06 13.82 -41.18
C LEU A 56 24.00 12.60 -40.25
N VAL A 57 22.83 11.95 -40.13
CA VAL A 57 22.67 10.70 -39.37
C VAL A 57 23.50 9.59 -40.01
N CYS A 58 23.32 9.36 -41.32
CA CYS A 58 24.08 8.35 -42.04
C CYS A 58 25.58 8.68 -42.14
N GLU A 59 25.95 9.95 -42.30
CA GLU A 59 27.37 10.35 -42.32
C GLU A 59 28.05 10.13 -40.96
N THR A 60 27.34 10.37 -39.85
CA THR A 60 27.84 10.06 -38.50
C THR A 60 28.02 8.55 -38.32
N LEU A 61 27.11 7.73 -38.85
CA LEU A 61 27.23 6.27 -38.81
C LEU A 61 28.42 5.76 -39.65
N LYS A 62 28.62 6.31 -40.86
CA LYS A 62 29.79 6.00 -41.71
C LYS A 62 31.10 6.41 -41.03
N PHE A 63 31.09 7.53 -40.31
CA PHE A 63 32.25 7.99 -39.54
C PHE A 63 32.60 7.00 -38.41
N LEU A 64 31.60 6.54 -37.64
CA LEU A 64 31.78 5.51 -36.62
C LEU A 64 32.35 4.21 -37.22
N ASP A 65 31.76 3.74 -38.32
CA ASP A 65 32.20 2.54 -39.05
C ASP A 65 33.66 2.67 -39.55
N SER A 66 34.03 3.85 -40.06
CA SER A 66 35.38 4.14 -40.53
C SER A 66 36.42 4.16 -39.41
N ILE A 67 36.08 4.66 -38.22
CA ILE A 67 36.98 4.71 -37.06
C ILE A 67 37.16 3.31 -36.44
N CYS A 68 36.11 2.51 -36.40
CA CYS A 68 36.12 1.18 -35.78
C CYS A 68 36.63 0.06 -36.71
N GLY A 69 36.72 0.30 -38.02
CA GLY A 69 37.27 -0.63 -39.01
C GLY A 69 36.26 -1.66 -39.50
N SER A 70 35.40 -1.24 -40.45
CA SER A 70 34.24 -1.95 -41.02
C SER A 70 34.36 -3.47 -41.19
N GLN A 71 35.31 -3.95 -41.99
CA GLN A 71 35.44 -5.39 -42.29
C GLN A 71 36.14 -6.21 -41.20
N THR A 72 36.83 -5.55 -40.26
CA THR A 72 37.68 -6.20 -39.26
C THR A 72 37.04 -6.33 -37.89
N GLY A 73 36.03 -5.49 -37.59
CA GLY A 73 35.31 -5.57 -36.32
C GLY A 73 34.53 -6.89 -36.14
N LEU A 74 33.98 -7.43 -37.23
CA LEU A 74 33.26 -8.72 -37.23
C LEU A 74 34.17 -9.92 -36.95
N LEU A 75 35.49 -9.81 -37.19
CA LEU A 75 36.48 -10.85 -36.90
C LEU A 75 37.05 -10.77 -35.47
N GLY A 76 36.48 -9.92 -34.61
CA GLY A 76 36.99 -9.73 -33.24
C GLY A 76 38.30 -8.92 -33.16
N LEU A 77 38.63 -8.15 -34.20
CA LEU A 77 39.86 -7.34 -34.26
C LEU A 77 39.62 -5.87 -33.86
N LEU A 78 38.48 -5.54 -33.25
CA LEU A 78 38.14 -4.19 -32.78
C LEU A 78 39.21 -3.60 -31.85
N GLY A 79 39.81 -4.44 -30.99
CA GLY A 79 40.84 -4.01 -30.05
C GLY A 79 42.14 -3.48 -30.68
N ASN A 80 42.34 -3.68 -31.99
CA ASN A 80 43.47 -3.07 -32.73
C ASN A 80 43.18 -1.63 -33.16
N TYR A 81 41.91 -1.27 -33.32
CA TYR A 81 41.48 0.05 -33.79
C TYR A 81 41.02 0.94 -32.64
N ILE A 82 40.34 0.36 -31.65
CA ILE A 82 39.89 1.06 -30.44
C ILE A 82 41.03 1.07 -29.42
N ASN A 83 41.44 2.25 -29.00
CA ASN A 83 42.54 2.49 -28.07
C ASN A 83 42.22 3.64 -27.12
N GLU A 84 43.09 3.86 -26.12
CA GLU A 84 42.95 4.93 -25.11
C GLU A 84 42.83 6.34 -25.73
N ASP A 85 43.38 6.58 -26.92
CA ASP A 85 43.41 7.91 -27.52
C ASP A 85 42.12 8.24 -28.32
N ASN A 86 41.40 7.24 -28.84
CA ASN A 86 40.21 7.45 -29.69
C ASN A 86 38.87 7.05 -29.06
N VAL A 87 38.86 6.33 -27.92
CA VAL A 87 37.64 5.82 -27.29
C VAL A 87 36.63 6.93 -26.95
N ASP A 88 37.09 8.08 -26.46
CA ASP A 88 36.22 9.24 -26.13
C ASP A 88 35.45 9.76 -27.34
N LEU A 89 36.10 9.79 -28.52
CA LEU A 89 35.46 10.22 -29.76
C LEU A 89 34.42 9.20 -30.25
N ILE A 90 34.69 7.91 -30.05
CA ILE A 90 33.76 6.83 -30.37
C ILE A 90 32.54 6.89 -29.43
N ASN A 91 32.76 7.08 -28.13
CA ASN A 91 31.68 7.31 -27.14
C ASN A 91 30.83 8.51 -27.56
N GLN A 92 31.45 9.65 -27.87
CA GLN A 92 30.73 10.83 -28.33
C GLN A 92 29.89 10.56 -29.59
N ALA A 93 30.41 9.78 -30.55
CA ALA A 93 29.65 9.40 -31.75
C ALA A 93 28.45 8.49 -31.42
N LEU A 94 28.61 7.51 -30.54
CA LEU A 94 27.52 6.63 -30.08
C LEU A 94 26.41 7.42 -29.37
N ILE A 95 26.79 8.31 -28.45
CA ILE A 95 25.83 9.17 -27.73
C ILE A 95 25.09 10.08 -28.71
N THR A 96 25.81 10.69 -29.65
CA THR A 96 25.20 11.56 -30.68
C THR A 96 24.21 10.80 -31.56
N LEU A 97 24.55 9.56 -31.97
CA LEU A 97 23.64 8.70 -32.72
C LEU A 97 22.42 8.28 -31.90
N THR A 98 22.59 8.13 -30.58
CA THR A 98 21.49 7.83 -29.65
C THR A 98 20.50 8.99 -29.64
N GLU A 99 20.98 10.23 -29.41
CA GLU A 99 20.10 11.42 -29.42
C GLU A 99 19.44 11.69 -30.78
N TYR A 100 20.04 11.24 -31.89
CA TYR A 100 19.40 11.34 -33.21
C TYR A 100 18.15 10.49 -33.35
N CYS A 101 18.07 9.35 -32.65
CA CYS A 101 16.99 8.39 -32.81
C CYS A 101 16.14 8.15 -31.56
N GLN A 102 16.58 8.62 -30.40
CA GLN A 102 15.86 8.54 -29.13
C GLN A 102 14.61 9.43 -29.12
N GLY A 103 13.54 8.95 -28.48
CA GLY A 103 12.20 9.50 -28.66
C GLY A 103 11.51 8.84 -29.87
N PRO A 104 10.20 9.03 -30.10
CA PRO A 104 9.57 8.39 -31.24
C PRO A 104 10.09 9.02 -32.55
N CYS A 105 11.17 8.46 -33.10
CA CYS A 105 11.85 8.93 -34.30
C CYS A 105 12.14 7.76 -35.26
N ARG A 106 11.06 7.07 -35.64
CA ARG A 106 11.07 5.83 -36.45
C ARG A 106 11.95 5.93 -37.69
N ASP A 107 11.86 7.06 -38.40
CA ASP A 107 12.60 7.28 -39.63
C ASP A 107 14.13 7.35 -39.42
N ASN A 108 14.61 7.99 -38.33
CA ASN A 108 16.04 8.04 -38.03
C ASN A 108 16.55 6.67 -37.57
N GLN A 109 15.78 5.97 -36.76
CA GLN A 109 16.06 4.60 -36.36
C GLN A 109 16.18 3.67 -37.60
N ASP A 110 15.26 3.76 -38.58
CA ASP A 110 15.32 2.99 -39.84
C ASP A 110 16.55 3.37 -40.67
N SER A 111 16.87 4.67 -40.72
CA SER A 111 18.04 5.20 -41.44
C SER A 111 19.36 4.70 -40.85
N ILE A 112 19.41 4.35 -39.56
CA ILE A 112 20.60 3.76 -38.92
C ILE A 112 20.69 2.26 -39.22
N VAL A 113 19.58 1.54 -39.11
CA VAL A 113 19.54 0.07 -39.23
C VAL A 113 19.70 -0.42 -40.67
N ASN A 114 19.03 0.24 -41.62
CA ASN A 114 18.97 -0.19 -43.02
C ASN A 114 20.03 0.46 -43.91
N HIS A 115 20.99 1.18 -43.32
CA HIS A 115 22.02 1.87 -44.09
C HIS A 115 22.97 0.89 -44.79
N GLU A 116 23.36 1.22 -46.02
CA GLU A 116 24.20 0.40 -46.91
C GLU A 116 25.59 0.07 -46.35
N SER A 117 26.13 0.88 -45.43
CA SER A 117 27.42 0.63 -44.79
C SER A 117 27.38 -0.47 -43.74
N ASN A 118 26.20 -1.00 -43.39
CA ASN A 118 26.02 -1.93 -42.28
C ASN A 118 26.62 -1.44 -40.95
N GLY A 119 26.59 -0.13 -40.69
CA GLY A 119 27.20 0.45 -39.47
C GLY A 119 26.61 -0.08 -38.16
N ILE A 120 25.39 -0.64 -38.19
CA ILE A 120 24.78 -1.36 -37.06
C ILE A 120 25.60 -2.59 -36.63
N ASP A 121 26.30 -3.25 -37.57
CA ASP A 121 27.12 -4.42 -37.30
C ASP A 121 28.32 -4.06 -36.40
N ILE A 122 28.87 -2.85 -36.55
CA ILE A 122 29.93 -2.32 -35.68
C ILE A 122 29.41 -2.09 -34.26
N ILE A 123 28.21 -1.54 -34.11
CA ILE A 123 27.60 -1.30 -32.79
C ILE A 123 27.39 -2.63 -32.07
N ILE A 124 26.87 -3.65 -32.78
CA ILE A 124 26.70 -5.01 -32.25
C ILE A 124 28.06 -5.62 -31.86
N ALA A 125 29.08 -5.43 -32.70
CA ALA A 125 30.41 -5.96 -32.43
C ALA A 125 31.08 -5.30 -31.21
N ILE A 126 30.85 -4.00 -30.96
CA ILE A 126 31.30 -3.32 -29.73
C ILE A 126 30.66 -3.96 -28.48
N VAL A 127 29.37 -4.29 -28.54
CA VAL A 127 28.65 -4.93 -27.43
C VAL A 127 29.16 -6.36 -27.20
N LEU A 128 29.34 -7.15 -28.25
CA LEU A 128 29.63 -8.59 -28.12
C LEU A 128 31.11 -8.96 -27.96
N ASN A 129 32.03 -8.22 -28.57
CA ASN A 129 33.43 -8.62 -28.63
C ASN A 129 34.27 -8.05 -27.48
N ASP A 130 35.34 -8.76 -27.11
CA ASP A 130 36.36 -8.28 -26.19
C ASP A 130 37.29 -7.26 -26.87
N ILE A 131 37.53 -6.13 -26.21
CA ILE A 131 38.36 -5.04 -26.75
C ILE A 131 39.76 -5.12 -26.12
N THR A 132 40.56 -6.09 -26.54
CA THR A 132 41.95 -6.27 -26.06
C THR A 132 42.92 -5.45 -26.90
N PRO A 133 43.84 -4.64 -26.32
CA PRO A 133 44.30 -4.63 -24.93
C PRO A 133 43.60 -3.66 -23.98
N LEU A 134 42.64 -2.84 -24.43
CA LEU A 134 41.97 -1.84 -23.60
C LEU A 134 41.31 -2.47 -22.36
N ASN A 135 40.70 -3.65 -22.53
CA ASN A 135 40.09 -4.46 -21.49
C ASN A 135 41.02 -4.78 -20.30
N GLN A 136 42.33 -4.87 -20.54
CA GLN A 136 43.32 -5.16 -19.49
C GLN A 136 43.88 -3.89 -18.83
N LYS A 137 43.85 -2.75 -19.53
CA LYS A 137 44.46 -1.52 -19.06
C LYS A 137 43.46 -0.61 -18.35
N ASN A 138 42.32 -0.35 -19.00
CA ASN A 138 41.28 0.55 -18.54
C ASN A 138 39.91 -0.11 -18.82
N TYR A 139 39.49 -0.98 -17.91
CA TYR A 139 38.22 -1.71 -18.04
C TYR A 139 37.01 -0.76 -18.01
N ASP A 140 37.07 0.32 -17.22
CA ASP A 140 35.98 1.30 -17.10
C ASP A 140 35.58 1.93 -18.44
N LEU A 141 36.58 2.27 -19.29
CA LEU A 141 36.33 2.82 -20.63
C LEU A 141 35.65 1.81 -21.56
N VAL A 142 35.93 0.51 -21.38
CA VAL A 142 35.26 -0.56 -22.14
C VAL A 142 33.82 -0.73 -21.66
N LEU A 143 33.57 -0.63 -20.35
CA LEU A 143 32.23 -0.66 -19.78
C LEU A 143 31.39 0.51 -20.31
N GLU A 144 31.92 1.73 -20.29
CA GLU A 144 31.24 2.92 -20.82
C GLU A 144 30.90 2.77 -22.31
N LEU A 145 31.84 2.24 -23.10
CA LEU A 145 31.62 2.00 -24.53
C LEU A 145 30.52 0.96 -24.79
N LYS A 146 30.52 -0.14 -24.02
CA LYS A 146 29.46 -1.17 -24.09
C LYS A 146 28.12 -0.62 -23.63
N ASP A 147 28.10 0.22 -22.61
CA ASP A 147 26.89 0.88 -22.11
C ASP A 147 26.25 1.77 -23.19
N ASN A 148 27.03 2.71 -23.74
CA ASN A 148 26.56 3.63 -24.79
C ASN A 148 26.13 2.89 -26.06
N ALA A 149 26.83 1.82 -26.44
CA ALA A 149 26.43 0.98 -27.57
C ALA A 149 25.12 0.23 -27.29
N SER A 150 24.91 -0.26 -26.06
CA SER A 150 23.66 -0.93 -25.66
C SER A 150 22.48 0.04 -25.63
N LYS A 151 22.68 1.27 -25.14
CA LYS A 151 21.69 2.36 -25.15
C LYS A 151 21.27 2.73 -26.58
N LEU A 152 22.22 2.82 -27.51
CA LEU A 152 21.92 3.06 -28.92
C LEU A 152 21.06 1.95 -29.53
N LEU A 153 21.36 0.67 -29.22
CA LEU A 153 20.54 -0.45 -29.70
C LEU A 153 19.12 -0.45 -29.10
N LEU A 154 18.98 -0.06 -27.83
CA LEU A 154 17.67 0.12 -27.18
C LEU A 154 16.88 1.28 -27.83
N ALA A 155 17.52 2.44 -28.05
CA ALA A 155 16.91 3.60 -28.70
C ALA A 155 16.43 3.29 -30.14
N VAL A 156 17.15 2.43 -30.87
CA VAL A 156 16.77 1.96 -32.22
C VAL A 156 15.49 1.10 -32.22
N MET A 157 15.16 0.46 -31.09
CA MET A 157 13.96 -0.37 -30.93
C MET A 157 12.84 0.33 -30.15
N GLU A 158 13.07 1.56 -29.70
CA GLU A 158 12.13 2.33 -28.88
C GLU A 158 10.85 2.68 -29.67
N SER A 159 9.69 2.54 -29.03
CA SER A 159 8.36 2.88 -29.57
C SER A 159 7.98 2.23 -30.92
N ARG A 160 8.40 0.97 -31.14
CA ARG A 160 8.08 0.18 -32.34
C ARG A 160 7.06 -0.92 -32.10
N ASP A 161 6.15 -1.04 -33.08
CA ASP A 161 5.16 -2.10 -33.20
C ASP A 161 5.60 -3.25 -34.12
N ASP A 162 6.61 -3.02 -34.97
CA ASP A 162 7.11 -3.98 -35.96
C ASP A 162 8.39 -4.72 -35.51
N SER A 163 8.64 -5.90 -36.09
CA SER A 163 9.81 -6.74 -35.75
C SER A 163 11.06 -6.45 -36.60
N THR A 164 10.99 -5.53 -37.56
CA THR A 164 12.00 -5.36 -38.62
C THR A 164 13.41 -5.06 -38.08
N ASN A 165 13.51 -4.06 -37.21
CA ASN A 165 14.78 -3.67 -36.57
C ASN A 165 15.31 -4.75 -35.64
N ALA A 166 14.44 -5.35 -34.83
CA ALA A 166 14.80 -6.43 -33.92
C ALA A 166 15.36 -7.65 -34.69
N GLU A 167 14.72 -8.02 -35.79
CA GLU A 167 15.21 -9.08 -36.68
C GLU A 167 16.57 -8.74 -37.31
N ARG A 168 16.78 -7.49 -37.76
CA ARG A 168 18.08 -7.08 -38.33
C ARG A 168 19.20 -7.19 -37.31
N ILE A 169 18.94 -6.80 -36.05
CA ILE A 169 19.88 -6.94 -34.93
C ILE A 169 20.15 -8.43 -34.66
N LEU A 170 19.10 -9.25 -34.49
CA LEU A 170 19.22 -10.68 -34.18
C LEU A 170 20.00 -11.47 -35.24
N ARG A 171 19.84 -11.13 -36.53
CA ARG A 171 20.58 -11.81 -37.62
C ARG A 171 22.09 -11.68 -37.50
N ASN A 172 22.58 -10.61 -36.87
CA ASN A 172 24.00 -10.34 -36.70
C ASN A 172 24.57 -10.91 -35.39
N ILE A 173 23.72 -11.31 -34.44
CA ILE A 173 24.13 -11.89 -33.16
C ILE A 173 24.15 -13.42 -33.33
N THR A 174 25.33 -14.01 -33.50
CA THR A 174 25.48 -15.48 -33.64
C THR A 174 26.65 -15.99 -32.79
N PRO A 175 26.42 -16.90 -31.82
CA PRO A 175 25.13 -17.46 -31.40
C PRO A 175 24.29 -16.44 -30.62
N VAL A 176 22.95 -16.59 -30.65
CA VAL A 176 22.03 -15.67 -29.97
C VAL A 176 22.26 -15.65 -28.43
N SER A 177 22.85 -16.72 -27.87
CA SER A 177 23.23 -16.78 -26.45
C SER A 177 24.39 -15.84 -26.07
N GLN A 178 25.20 -15.40 -27.05
CA GLN A 178 26.41 -14.62 -26.78
C GLN A 178 26.11 -13.32 -26.03
N LEU A 179 24.96 -12.69 -26.31
CA LEU A 179 24.55 -11.46 -25.63
C LEU A 179 24.32 -11.69 -24.11
N LEU A 180 23.71 -12.83 -23.75
CA LEU A 180 23.55 -13.24 -22.35
C LEU A 180 24.90 -13.57 -21.72
N ASP A 181 25.76 -14.29 -22.45
CA ASP A 181 27.07 -14.72 -21.94
C ASP A 181 27.95 -13.52 -21.59
N VAL A 182 27.97 -12.48 -22.42
CA VAL A 182 28.72 -11.24 -22.14
C VAL A 182 28.14 -10.51 -20.92
N GLY A 183 26.82 -10.40 -20.80
CA GLY A 183 26.17 -9.79 -19.64
C GLY A 183 26.48 -10.52 -18.33
N CYS A 184 26.49 -11.85 -18.34
CA CYS A 184 26.89 -12.68 -17.19
C CYS A 184 28.39 -12.51 -16.85
N GLN A 185 29.26 -12.42 -17.87
CA GLN A 185 30.69 -12.22 -17.65
C GLN A 185 30.99 -10.86 -17.00
N ILE A 186 30.31 -9.79 -17.44
CA ILE A 186 30.43 -8.46 -16.83
C ILE A 186 29.99 -8.50 -15.35
N TYR A 187 28.88 -9.18 -15.05
CA TYR A 187 28.41 -9.36 -13.67
C TYR A 187 29.45 -10.08 -12.79
N ALA A 188 29.99 -11.19 -13.29
CA ALA A 188 30.98 -11.98 -12.57
C ALA A 188 32.24 -11.16 -12.27
N ARG A 189 32.74 -10.40 -13.26
CA ARG A 189 33.90 -9.51 -13.09
C ARG A 189 33.66 -8.40 -12.07
N GLY A 190 32.49 -7.76 -12.09
CA GLY A 190 32.14 -6.74 -11.10
C GLY A 190 32.08 -7.31 -9.68
N LYS A 191 31.55 -8.53 -9.53
CA LYS A 191 31.48 -9.23 -8.24
C LYS A 191 32.85 -9.64 -7.69
N GLU A 192 33.77 -10.07 -8.57
CA GLU A 192 35.16 -10.38 -8.18
C GLU A 192 35.85 -9.13 -7.60
N GLN A 193 35.70 -7.97 -8.26
CA GLN A 193 36.26 -6.69 -7.77
C GLN A 193 35.66 -6.25 -6.43
N ASP A 194 34.36 -6.45 -6.19
CA ASP A 194 33.70 -6.19 -4.90
C ASP A 194 34.24 -7.04 -3.74
N THR A 195 34.70 -8.24 -4.05
CA THR A 195 35.17 -9.19 -3.03
C THR A 195 36.62 -8.87 -2.65
N GLU A 196 37.46 -8.55 -3.63
CA GLU A 196 38.84 -8.11 -3.43
C GLU A 196 38.95 -6.78 -2.67
N SER A 197 38.02 -5.84 -2.89
CA SER A 197 38.00 -4.57 -2.16
C SER A 197 37.66 -4.75 -0.68
N LYS A 198 36.69 -5.63 -0.35
CA LYS A 198 36.25 -5.91 1.03
C LYS A 198 37.27 -6.69 1.87
N GLU A 199 38.05 -7.58 1.25
CA GLU A 199 39.12 -8.31 1.97
C GLU A 199 40.29 -7.40 2.39
N ASN A 200 40.54 -6.32 1.65
CA ASN A 200 41.63 -5.38 1.91
C ASN A 200 41.30 -4.28 2.96
N THR A 201 40.02 -4.04 3.26
CA THR A 201 39.55 -3.00 4.21
C THR A 201 39.34 -3.48 5.65
N ASN A 202 39.96 -4.59 6.05
CA ASN A 202 39.83 -5.08 7.43
C ASN A 202 40.57 -4.24 8.49
N ASP A 203 41.28 -3.17 8.10
CA ASP A 203 41.85 -2.20 9.03
C ASP A 203 41.35 -0.78 8.70
N GLU A 204 40.74 -0.15 9.72
CA GLU A 204 40.38 1.28 9.86
C GLU A 204 39.01 1.79 9.35
N ILE A 205 38.08 1.89 10.31
CA ILE A 205 37.09 2.95 10.55
C ILE A 205 36.38 3.58 9.33
N ILE A 206 35.11 3.21 9.23
CA ILE A 206 34.02 3.76 8.40
C ILE A 206 34.00 5.30 8.44
N HIS A 207 34.46 5.94 7.36
CA HIS A 207 33.92 7.20 6.88
C HIS A 207 34.10 7.28 5.36
N ASP A 208 32.98 7.47 4.67
CA ASP A 208 32.79 7.80 3.25
C ASP A 208 33.04 6.67 2.23
N GLU A 209 32.10 5.70 2.17
CA GLU A 209 31.97 4.66 1.12
C GLU A 209 31.38 5.18 -0.21
N GLU A 210 31.42 6.48 -0.51
CA GLU A 210 30.78 7.03 -1.73
C GLU A 210 31.69 7.07 -2.98
N SER A 211 32.96 6.62 -2.92
CA SER A 211 33.88 6.83 -4.07
C SER A 211 34.63 5.60 -4.60
N ASN A 212 34.52 4.42 -3.99
CA ASN A 212 35.25 3.21 -4.44
C ASN A 212 34.33 2.02 -4.78
N ASP A 213 33.00 2.18 -4.72
CA ASP A 213 31.98 1.19 -5.12
C ASP A 213 31.51 1.38 -6.57
N ASP A 214 32.09 2.34 -7.30
CA ASP A 214 31.57 2.80 -8.60
C ASP A 214 31.76 1.77 -9.72
N THR A 215 32.93 1.15 -9.88
CA THR A 215 33.18 0.25 -11.03
C THR A 215 32.29 -1.00 -11.00
N SER A 216 32.04 -1.59 -9.83
CA SER A 216 31.15 -2.75 -9.73
C SER A 216 29.69 -2.38 -9.98
N ASN A 217 29.24 -1.25 -9.43
CA ASN A 217 27.89 -0.76 -9.69
C ASN A 217 27.70 -0.38 -11.17
N VAL A 218 28.72 0.19 -11.81
CA VAL A 218 28.76 0.43 -13.26
C VAL A 218 28.67 -0.90 -14.01
N ALA A 219 29.50 -1.89 -13.69
CA ALA A 219 29.47 -3.20 -14.35
C ALA A 219 28.09 -3.87 -14.24
N LYS A 220 27.47 -3.86 -13.05
CA LYS A 220 26.09 -4.35 -12.85
C LYS A 220 25.09 -3.60 -13.72
N THR A 221 25.22 -2.27 -13.82
CA THR A 221 24.34 -1.42 -14.65
C THR A 221 24.48 -1.76 -16.13
N VAL A 222 25.71 -1.87 -16.65
CA VAL A 222 25.98 -2.23 -18.05
C VAL A 222 25.44 -3.62 -18.38
N GLY A 223 25.71 -4.60 -17.51
CA GLY A 223 25.20 -5.95 -17.69
C GLY A 223 23.67 -6.02 -17.64
N HIS A 224 23.02 -5.17 -16.83
CA HIS A 224 21.56 -5.05 -16.79
C HIS A 224 21.00 -4.42 -18.08
N ASN A 225 21.63 -3.37 -18.62
CA ASN A 225 21.23 -2.79 -19.91
C ASN A 225 21.31 -3.83 -21.04
N MET A 226 22.35 -4.67 -21.04
CA MET A 226 22.44 -5.81 -21.96
C MET A 226 21.34 -6.86 -21.73
N TYR A 227 20.98 -7.13 -20.48
CA TYR A 227 19.85 -8.01 -20.16
C TYR A 227 18.52 -7.45 -20.67
N ILE A 228 18.25 -6.15 -20.50
CA ILE A 228 17.04 -5.48 -21.00
C ILE A 228 17.00 -5.54 -22.54
N LEU A 229 18.12 -5.27 -23.21
CA LEU A 229 18.24 -5.42 -24.66
C LEU A 229 17.89 -6.85 -25.10
N THR A 230 18.48 -7.85 -24.43
CA THR A 230 18.18 -9.26 -24.71
C THR A 230 16.70 -9.59 -24.48
N TYR A 231 16.13 -9.07 -23.39
CA TYR A 231 14.74 -9.28 -23.01
C TYR A 231 13.77 -8.70 -24.05
N GLN A 232 14.05 -7.51 -24.58
CA GLN A 232 13.26 -6.91 -25.66
C GLN A 232 13.39 -7.72 -26.96
N LEU A 233 14.60 -8.12 -27.34
CA LEU A 233 14.83 -8.97 -28.53
C LEU A 233 14.15 -10.34 -28.42
N ALA A 234 14.09 -10.92 -27.22
CA ALA A 234 13.46 -12.21 -26.96
C ALA A 234 11.96 -12.23 -27.28
N ARG A 235 11.28 -11.08 -27.27
CA ARG A 235 9.86 -10.97 -27.68
C ARG A 235 9.64 -11.32 -29.15
N HIS A 236 10.67 -11.11 -29.96
CA HIS A 236 10.66 -11.39 -31.40
C HIS A 236 11.37 -12.71 -31.75
N ASN A 237 11.99 -13.39 -30.78
CA ASN A 237 12.69 -14.65 -30.98
C ASN A 237 12.38 -15.67 -29.88
N ARG A 238 11.57 -16.67 -30.23
CA ARG A 238 11.12 -17.73 -29.32
C ARG A 238 12.25 -18.61 -28.78
N GLU A 239 13.33 -18.82 -29.54
CA GLU A 239 14.49 -19.59 -29.08
C GLU A 239 15.20 -18.85 -27.94
N LEU A 240 15.44 -17.55 -28.12
CA LEU A 240 16.03 -16.69 -27.09
C LEU A 240 15.17 -16.61 -25.84
N GLU A 241 13.85 -16.49 -25.99
CA GLU A 241 12.91 -16.47 -24.86
C GLU A 241 12.99 -17.75 -24.02
N MET A 242 13.07 -18.93 -24.66
CA MET A 242 13.23 -20.20 -23.95
C MET A 242 14.58 -20.30 -23.25
N LEU A 243 15.66 -19.88 -23.92
CA LEU A 243 17.02 -19.89 -23.36
C LEU A 243 17.11 -19.00 -22.12
N MET A 244 16.55 -17.79 -22.17
CA MET A 244 16.51 -16.88 -21.02
C MET A 244 15.76 -17.51 -19.84
N LYS A 245 14.56 -18.07 -20.08
CA LYS A 245 13.76 -18.69 -19.02
C LYS A 245 14.47 -19.87 -18.36
N GLN A 246 15.14 -20.70 -19.14
CA GLN A 246 15.88 -21.85 -18.62
C GLN A 246 17.09 -21.39 -17.79
N ARG A 247 17.93 -20.51 -18.34
CA ARG A 247 19.16 -20.09 -17.66
C ARG A 247 18.94 -19.19 -16.46
N THR A 248 17.83 -18.45 -16.38
CA THR A 248 17.51 -17.60 -15.22
C THR A 248 17.37 -18.42 -13.92
N LEU A 249 17.07 -19.72 -14.03
CA LEU A 249 17.00 -20.62 -12.87
C LEU A 249 18.38 -21.07 -12.37
N ASP A 250 19.36 -21.15 -13.27
CA ASP A 250 20.67 -21.76 -13.01
C ASP A 250 21.78 -20.71 -12.79
N ASP A 251 21.64 -19.53 -13.39
CA ASP A 251 22.65 -18.47 -13.40
C ASP A 251 22.30 -17.34 -12.41
N GLU A 252 23.19 -17.08 -11.46
CA GLU A 252 23.02 -16.05 -10.43
C GLU A 252 22.85 -14.65 -11.05
N ALA A 253 23.61 -14.33 -12.11
CA ALA A 253 23.55 -13.02 -12.76
C ALA A 253 22.19 -12.78 -13.41
N LEU A 254 21.69 -13.79 -14.15
CA LEU A 254 20.38 -13.70 -14.79
C LEU A 254 19.24 -13.66 -13.77
N SER A 255 19.36 -14.40 -12.68
CA SER A 255 18.40 -14.34 -11.56
C SER A 255 18.37 -12.94 -10.94
N TYR A 256 19.54 -12.33 -10.74
CA TYR A 256 19.67 -10.95 -10.27
C TYR A 256 19.00 -9.96 -11.23
N TYR A 257 19.34 -9.97 -12.52
CA TYR A 257 18.75 -9.04 -13.49
C TYR A 257 17.24 -9.25 -13.65
N HIS A 258 16.76 -10.50 -13.66
CA HIS A 258 15.34 -10.79 -13.75
C HIS A 258 14.56 -10.21 -12.57
N LYS A 259 15.07 -10.37 -11.33
CA LYS A 259 14.43 -9.83 -10.12
C LYS A 259 14.38 -8.29 -10.14
N HIS A 260 15.37 -7.63 -10.72
CA HIS A 260 15.48 -6.17 -10.80
C HIS A 260 14.96 -5.59 -12.11
N THR A 261 14.28 -6.37 -12.96
CA THR A 261 13.65 -5.85 -14.17
C THR A 261 12.15 -5.76 -13.97
N ALA A 262 11.57 -4.61 -14.28
CA ALA A 262 10.13 -4.40 -14.27
C ALA A 262 9.64 -3.98 -15.65
N GLU A 263 8.36 -4.27 -15.90
CA GLU A 263 7.65 -3.90 -17.11
C GLU A 263 6.36 -3.16 -16.74
N ILE A 264 6.02 -2.13 -17.52
CA ILE A 264 4.73 -1.43 -17.49
C ILE A 264 4.22 -1.17 -18.91
N GLU A 265 2.92 -0.93 -19.04
CA GLU A 265 2.31 -0.40 -20.27
C GLU A 265 1.95 1.07 -20.08
N ILE A 266 2.25 1.91 -21.06
CA ILE A 266 1.82 3.31 -21.05
C ILE A 266 1.00 3.66 -22.29
N ILE A 267 0.24 4.75 -22.19
CA ILE A 267 -0.49 5.36 -23.30
C ILE A 267 0.25 6.62 -23.76
N ARG A 268 0.60 6.67 -25.05
CA ARG A 268 1.11 7.88 -25.72
C ARG A 268 -0.03 8.81 -26.15
N GLN A 269 0.31 10.04 -26.55
CA GLN A 269 -0.68 11.06 -26.97
C GLN A 269 -1.53 10.62 -28.18
N ASP A 270 -0.97 9.80 -29.07
CA ASP A 270 -1.66 9.22 -30.23
C ASP A 270 -2.58 8.04 -29.86
N ARG A 271 -2.70 7.73 -28.57
CA ARG A 271 -3.43 6.59 -28.00
C ARG A 271 -2.83 5.23 -28.36
N SER A 272 -1.60 5.15 -28.85
CA SER A 272 -0.89 3.86 -28.91
C SER A 272 -0.54 3.36 -27.51
N ILE A 273 -0.42 2.04 -27.37
CA ILE A 273 0.05 1.38 -26.13
C ILE A 273 1.51 0.99 -26.36
N GLU A 274 2.37 1.38 -25.43
CA GLU A 274 3.80 1.11 -25.49
C GLU A 274 4.24 0.38 -24.21
N PRO A 275 4.86 -0.81 -24.29
CA PRO A 275 5.46 -1.46 -23.14
C PRO A 275 6.86 -0.90 -22.86
N ILE A 276 7.12 -0.49 -21.62
CA ILE A 276 8.43 -0.02 -21.16
C ILE A 276 9.02 -1.07 -20.23
N VAL A 277 10.28 -1.44 -20.49
CA VAL A 277 11.08 -2.32 -19.64
C VAL A 277 12.20 -1.50 -19.03
N PHE A 278 12.37 -1.55 -17.71
CA PHE A 278 13.31 -0.70 -16.99
C PHE A 278 13.90 -1.42 -15.76
N PRO A 279 15.08 -0.98 -15.28
CA PRO A 279 15.67 -1.49 -14.05
C PRO A 279 14.97 -0.89 -12.82
N VAL A 280 14.63 -1.74 -11.85
CA VAL A 280 14.01 -1.33 -10.59
C VAL A 280 15.05 -0.60 -9.72
N PRO A 281 14.81 0.67 -9.34
CA PRO A 281 15.73 1.40 -8.46
C PRO A 281 15.90 0.69 -7.12
N GLN A 282 17.12 0.68 -6.57
CA GLN A 282 17.43 0.05 -5.28
C GLN A 282 16.56 0.59 -4.12
N LEU A 283 16.17 1.87 -4.19
CA LEU A 283 15.29 2.51 -3.20
C LEU A 283 13.95 1.76 -3.05
N CYS A 284 13.47 1.12 -4.12
CA CYS A 284 12.19 0.39 -4.12
C CYS A 284 12.22 -0.90 -3.30
N GLU A 285 13.39 -1.50 -3.05
CA GLU A 285 13.54 -2.67 -2.18
C GLU A 285 13.14 -2.36 -0.73
N PHE A 286 13.16 -1.08 -0.37
CA PHE A 286 12.92 -0.61 0.97
C PHE A 286 11.45 -0.42 1.33
N LEU A 287 10.55 -0.72 0.41
CA LEU A 287 9.09 -0.69 0.63
C LEU A 287 8.60 -1.93 1.39
N THR A 288 7.92 -1.71 2.52
CA THR A 288 7.40 -2.79 3.37
C THR A 288 6.20 -3.51 2.75
N ASN A 289 6.09 -4.81 2.99
CA ASN A 289 4.94 -5.60 2.51
C ASN A 289 3.62 -5.20 3.19
N GLU A 290 3.66 -4.74 4.44
CA GLU A 290 2.49 -4.22 5.17
C GLU A 290 1.92 -2.98 4.48
N LYS A 291 2.78 -2.03 4.09
CA LYS A 291 2.34 -0.85 3.32
C LYS A 291 1.76 -1.26 1.98
N LYS A 292 2.38 -2.22 1.28
CA LYS A 292 1.85 -2.75 0.02
C LYS A 292 0.43 -3.28 0.16
N GLN A 293 0.20 -4.14 1.16
CA GLN A 293 -1.13 -4.69 1.42
C GLN A 293 -2.14 -3.60 1.83
N LYS A 294 -1.72 -2.66 2.70
CA LYS A 294 -2.58 -1.55 3.12
C LYS A 294 -3.03 -0.69 1.95
N VAL A 295 -2.14 -0.30 1.04
CA VAL A 295 -2.49 0.48 -0.15
C VAL A 295 -3.41 -0.31 -1.08
N PHE A 296 -3.11 -1.59 -1.32
CA PHE A 296 -3.96 -2.46 -2.16
C PHE A 296 -5.42 -2.51 -1.70
N LEU A 297 -5.64 -2.61 -0.38
CA LEU A 297 -6.97 -2.73 0.22
C LEU A 297 -7.69 -1.39 0.39
N THR A 298 -6.94 -0.30 0.62
CA THR A 298 -7.52 1.02 0.93
C THR A 298 -7.71 1.93 -0.26
N CYS A 299 -7.16 1.62 -1.45
CA CYS A 299 -7.36 2.45 -2.63
C CYS A 299 -8.80 2.40 -3.14
N GLU A 300 -9.40 3.59 -3.28
CA GLU A 300 -10.76 3.79 -3.76
C GLU A 300 -10.80 3.90 -5.30
N GLN A 301 -11.96 3.57 -5.88
CA GLN A 301 -12.19 3.75 -7.31
C GLN A 301 -12.63 5.17 -7.61
N ASP A 302 -12.15 5.73 -8.71
CA ASP A 302 -12.65 6.98 -9.27
C ASP A 302 -14.04 6.80 -9.91
N GLU A 303 -14.64 7.89 -10.38
CA GLU A 303 -15.95 7.88 -11.06
C GLU A 303 -15.96 7.00 -12.33
N GLN A 304 -14.77 6.69 -12.88
CA GLN A 304 -14.59 5.85 -14.06
C GLN A 304 -14.31 4.38 -13.71
N GLY A 305 -14.26 4.03 -12.42
CA GLY A 305 -14.01 2.66 -11.93
C GLY A 305 -12.55 2.27 -11.76
N SER A 306 -11.59 3.17 -12.03
CA SER A 306 -10.15 2.92 -11.87
C SER A 306 -9.63 3.38 -10.51
N LYS A 307 -8.69 2.62 -9.93
CA LYS A 307 -8.05 2.97 -8.64
C LYS A 307 -6.81 3.86 -8.80
N VAL A 308 -6.45 4.21 -10.02
CA VAL A 308 -5.18 4.88 -10.36
C VAL A 308 -5.07 6.28 -9.75
N LYS A 309 -6.18 7.05 -9.69
CA LYS A 309 -6.15 8.43 -9.18
C LYS A 309 -5.71 8.50 -7.72
N ASP A 310 -6.41 7.79 -6.84
CA ASP A 310 -6.08 7.73 -5.39
C ASP A 310 -4.70 7.07 -5.17
N PHE A 311 -4.35 6.07 -5.98
CA PHE A 311 -3.02 5.46 -5.94
C PHE A 311 -1.89 6.44 -6.27
N PHE A 312 -2.08 7.32 -7.26
CA PHE A 312 -1.12 8.34 -7.64
C PHE A 312 -0.97 9.41 -6.55
N GLU A 313 -2.05 9.83 -5.92
CA GLU A 313 -2.00 10.80 -4.81
C GLU A 313 -1.19 10.25 -3.62
N LYS A 314 -1.30 8.94 -3.34
CA LYS A 314 -0.55 8.23 -2.29
C LYS A 314 0.94 8.02 -2.62
N PHE A 315 1.38 8.23 -3.86
CA PHE A 315 2.79 8.01 -4.27
C PHE A 315 3.77 8.81 -3.42
N SER A 316 3.46 10.08 -3.14
CA SER A 316 4.33 10.97 -2.36
C SER A 316 4.65 10.41 -0.97
N GLU A 317 3.63 9.85 -0.29
CA GLU A 317 3.82 9.20 1.01
C GLU A 317 4.66 7.93 0.92
N ILE A 318 4.43 7.11 -0.12
CA ILE A 318 5.17 5.86 -0.35
C ILE A 318 6.65 6.16 -0.62
N PHE A 319 6.93 7.20 -1.41
CA PHE A 319 8.29 7.59 -1.76
C PHE A 319 9.08 8.10 -0.55
N GLU A 320 8.47 8.95 0.28
CA GLU A 320 9.09 9.40 1.52
C GLU A 320 9.27 8.26 2.54
N GLU A 321 8.34 7.29 2.59
CA GLU A 321 8.49 6.07 3.38
C GLU A 321 9.71 5.24 2.93
N MET A 322 9.92 5.05 1.62
CA MET A 322 11.09 4.33 1.11
C MET A 322 12.41 5.01 1.50
N LYS A 323 12.50 6.34 1.34
CA LYS A 323 13.68 7.13 1.76
C LYS A 323 13.93 6.99 3.26
N TRP A 324 12.86 7.04 4.06
CA TRP A 324 12.95 6.87 5.49
C TRP A 324 13.41 5.46 5.87
N GLN A 325 12.83 4.42 5.27
CA GLN A 325 13.18 3.02 5.52
C GLN A 325 14.63 2.71 5.10
N ARG A 326 15.14 3.35 4.04
CA ARG A 326 16.57 3.35 3.71
C ARG A 326 17.39 3.91 4.86
N LYS A 327 17.07 5.13 5.33
CA LYS A 327 17.79 5.79 6.44
C LYS A 327 17.71 4.99 7.75
N LEU A 328 16.57 4.38 8.04
CA LEU A 328 16.33 3.56 9.22
C LEU A 328 17.24 2.33 9.25
N ARG A 329 17.43 1.65 8.11
CA ARG A 329 18.32 0.48 8.01
C ARG A 329 19.80 0.81 8.22
N HIS A 330 20.22 2.05 7.97
CA HIS A 330 21.57 2.51 8.32
C HIS A 330 21.77 2.63 9.85
N GLN A 331 20.69 2.59 10.65
CA GLN A 331 20.72 2.62 12.11
C GLN A 331 20.27 1.27 12.69
N PRO A 332 21.18 0.29 12.90
CA PRO A 332 20.83 -1.10 13.19
C PRO A 332 20.05 -1.28 14.50
N THR A 333 20.34 -0.47 15.52
CA THR A 333 19.63 -0.53 16.81
C THR A 333 18.18 -0.08 16.68
N LEU A 334 17.95 1.07 16.03
CA LEU A 334 16.60 1.61 15.83
C LEU A 334 15.79 0.70 14.89
N TYR A 335 16.41 0.17 13.83
CA TYR A 335 15.79 -0.79 12.93
C TYR A 335 15.35 -2.07 13.66
N TRP A 336 16.18 -2.61 14.56
CA TRP A 336 15.82 -3.80 15.33
C TRP A 336 14.56 -3.57 16.18
N PHE A 337 14.48 -2.46 16.91
CA PHE A 337 13.28 -2.12 17.68
C PHE A 337 12.06 -1.85 16.79
N SER A 338 12.27 -1.12 15.69
CA SER A 338 11.22 -0.74 14.74
C SER A 338 10.63 -1.92 13.97
N SER A 339 11.45 -2.92 13.63
CA SER A 339 11.03 -4.09 12.84
C SER A 339 10.09 -5.03 13.62
N GLN A 340 10.16 -5.00 14.95
CA GLN A 340 9.40 -5.90 15.83
C GLN A 340 8.14 -5.24 16.42
N MET A 341 7.52 -4.29 15.70
CA MET A 341 6.37 -3.51 16.19
C MET A 341 5.20 -4.39 16.68
N SER A 342 4.88 -5.48 15.97
CA SER A 342 3.81 -6.41 16.34
C SER A 342 4.09 -7.12 17.67
N LEU A 343 5.33 -7.56 17.91
CA LEU A 343 5.72 -8.20 19.17
C LEU A 343 5.53 -7.28 20.38
N TRP A 344 5.98 -6.02 20.27
CA TRP A 344 5.86 -5.04 21.36
C TRP A 344 4.39 -4.72 21.67
N SER A 345 3.55 -4.66 20.63
CA SER A 345 2.09 -4.51 20.77
C SER A 345 1.46 -5.70 21.48
N ASP A 346 1.82 -6.93 21.10
CA ASP A 346 1.33 -8.18 21.68
C ASP A 346 1.69 -8.33 23.15
N ILE A 347 2.94 -8.00 23.50
CA ILE A 347 3.41 -8.01 24.87
C ILE A 347 2.60 -6.99 25.69
N SER A 348 2.42 -5.76 25.17
CA SER A 348 1.64 -4.71 25.83
C SER A 348 0.22 -5.15 26.13
N PHE A 349 -0.47 -5.75 25.15
CA PHE A 349 -1.86 -6.20 25.34
C PHE A 349 -1.96 -7.34 26.35
N ASN A 350 -1.06 -8.33 26.27
CA ASN A 350 -1.06 -9.47 27.20
C ASN A 350 -0.80 -9.03 28.65
N PHE A 351 0.12 -8.09 28.88
CA PHE A 351 0.36 -7.54 30.22
C PHE A 351 -0.85 -6.76 30.73
N ALA A 352 -1.51 -5.96 29.89
CA ALA A 352 -2.73 -5.27 30.28
C ALA A 352 -3.84 -6.24 30.72
N VAL A 353 -4.07 -7.33 29.97
CA VAL A 353 -5.03 -8.37 30.35
C VAL A 353 -4.64 -9.03 31.68
N LEU A 354 -3.37 -9.39 31.84
CA LEU A 354 -2.90 -10.08 33.03
C LEU A 354 -3.00 -9.21 34.30
N ILE A 355 -2.61 -7.94 34.24
CA ILE A 355 -2.75 -7.00 35.35
C ILE A 355 -4.22 -6.87 35.75
N ASN A 356 -5.13 -6.70 34.79
CA ASN A 356 -6.56 -6.58 35.08
C ASN A 356 -7.16 -7.86 35.69
N ILE A 357 -6.73 -9.05 35.25
CA ILE A 357 -7.14 -10.32 35.87
C ILE A 357 -6.68 -10.37 37.34
N LEU A 358 -5.43 -9.98 37.62
CA LEU A 358 -4.90 -9.97 38.98
C LEU A 358 -5.64 -8.97 39.88
N VAL A 359 -5.90 -7.76 39.38
CA VAL A 359 -6.69 -6.76 40.11
C VAL A 359 -8.10 -7.29 40.37
N ALA A 360 -8.76 -7.91 39.39
CA ALA A 360 -10.11 -8.45 39.55
C ALA A 360 -10.20 -9.58 40.60
N VAL A 361 -9.20 -10.46 40.69
CA VAL A 361 -9.21 -11.60 41.61
C VAL A 361 -8.88 -11.19 43.06
N PHE A 362 -7.96 -10.25 43.24
CA PHE A 362 -7.36 -9.98 44.55
C PHE A 362 -7.71 -8.61 45.14
N TYR A 363 -8.50 -7.77 44.45
CA TYR A 363 -8.99 -6.52 45.02
C TYR A 363 -10.16 -6.75 46.00
N PRO A 364 -10.24 -6.05 47.15
CA PRO A 364 -9.30 -5.07 47.68
C PRO A 364 -8.05 -5.73 48.31
N PHE A 365 -6.89 -5.11 48.11
CA PHE A 365 -5.56 -5.64 48.48
C PHE A 365 -5.27 -5.71 49.99
N ASN A 366 -6.26 -5.38 50.83
CA ASN A 366 -6.12 -5.28 52.29
C ASN A 366 -6.08 -6.63 53.01
N LYS A 367 -6.35 -7.73 52.30
CA LYS A 367 -6.12 -9.08 52.84
C LYS A 367 -4.69 -9.46 52.50
N GLY A 368 -3.77 -9.31 53.46
CA GLY A 368 -2.50 -10.02 53.40
C GLY A 368 -2.81 -11.48 53.10
N LEU A 369 -2.32 -11.99 51.96
CA LEU A 369 -2.43 -13.40 51.62
C LEU A 369 -1.83 -14.15 52.81
N LYS A 370 -2.66 -14.89 53.56
CA LYS A 370 -2.24 -15.70 54.71
C LYS A 370 -0.99 -16.48 54.29
N ASP A 371 -0.01 -16.54 55.19
CA ASP A 371 1.22 -17.32 54.99
C ASP A 371 0.86 -18.68 54.37
N LEU A 372 1.39 -18.95 53.18
CA LEU A 372 1.18 -20.22 52.50
C LEU A 372 1.69 -21.35 53.38
N ASP A 373 0.87 -22.38 53.57
CA ASP A 373 1.31 -23.62 54.20
C ASP A 373 2.55 -24.17 53.48
N SER A 374 3.52 -24.71 54.22
CA SER A 374 4.84 -25.14 53.70
C SER A 374 4.72 -26.09 52.48
N ARG A 375 3.66 -26.90 52.46
CA ARG A 375 3.30 -27.79 51.33
C ARG A 375 2.95 -27.05 50.06
N SER A 376 2.18 -25.96 50.17
CA SER A 376 1.77 -25.14 49.03
C SER A 376 2.92 -24.30 48.47
N SER A 377 3.80 -23.80 49.34
CA SER A 377 5.06 -23.14 48.93
C SER A 377 6.00 -24.11 48.20
N ALA A 378 6.18 -25.32 48.73
CA ALA A 378 6.98 -26.37 48.08
C ALA A 378 6.40 -26.80 46.72
N ALA A 379 5.06 -26.87 46.60
CA ALA A 379 4.38 -27.17 45.34
C ALA A 379 4.60 -26.08 44.28
N ILE A 380 4.57 -24.79 44.65
CA ILE A 380 4.85 -23.68 43.73
C ILE A 380 6.32 -23.70 43.28
N TRP A 381 7.26 -23.98 44.18
CA TRP A 381 8.68 -24.17 43.82
C TRP A 381 8.90 -25.37 42.88
N GLY A 382 8.25 -26.50 43.17
CA GLY A 382 8.26 -27.67 42.29
C GLY A 382 7.68 -27.35 40.91
N GLY A 383 6.56 -26.63 40.85
CA GLY A 383 5.96 -26.17 39.60
C GLY A 383 6.85 -25.22 38.79
N LEU A 384 7.54 -24.29 39.46
CA LEU A 384 8.49 -23.37 38.81
C LEU A 384 9.72 -24.11 38.27
N LEU A 385 10.24 -25.09 39.00
CA LEU A 385 11.34 -25.94 38.54
C LEU A 385 10.92 -26.82 37.35
N MET A 386 9.73 -27.41 37.40
CA MET A 386 9.18 -28.22 36.31
C MET A 386 8.95 -27.41 35.04
N THR A 387 8.42 -26.19 35.17
CA THR A 387 8.23 -25.28 34.02
C THR A 387 9.57 -24.78 33.46
N LEU A 388 10.57 -24.52 34.31
CA LEU A 388 11.94 -24.19 33.88
C LEU A 388 12.60 -25.34 33.11
N ILE A 389 12.50 -26.58 33.61
CA ILE A 389 13.00 -27.78 32.92
C ILE A 389 12.30 -27.96 31.57
N THR A 390 10.98 -27.73 31.52
CA THR A 390 10.20 -27.85 30.28
C THR A 390 10.62 -26.82 29.22
N ILE A 391 10.98 -25.59 29.63
CA ILE A 391 11.53 -24.58 28.70
C ILE A 391 12.88 -24.99 28.16
N LEU A 392 13.78 -25.51 29.00
CA LEU A 392 15.12 -25.92 28.60
C LEU A 392 15.10 -27.11 27.63
N ILE A 393 14.14 -28.04 27.79
CA ILE A 393 13.95 -29.18 26.90
C ILE A 393 13.21 -28.77 25.62
N LYS A 394 12.20 -27.91 25.73
CA LYS A 394 11.34 -27.49 24.61
C LYS A 394 10.92 -26.03 24.73
N PRO A 395 11.69 -25.09 24.14
CA PRO A 395 11.39 -23.66 24.18
C PRO A 395 10.24 -23.32 23.22
N ASN A 396 9.02 -23.60 23.66
CA ASN A 396 7.79 -23.24 22.97
C ASN A 396 7.13 -22.01 23.63
N ALA A 397 6.32 -21.28 22.85
CA ALA A 397 5.56 -20.12 23.36
C ALA A 397 4.67 -20.48 24.56
N THR A 398 4.10 -21.69 24.59
CA THR A 398 3.33 -22.20 25.72
C THR A 398 4.19 -22.44 26.96
N SER A 399 5.38 -23.05 26.81
CA SER A 399 6.33 -23.26 27.89
C SER A 399 6.77 -21.93 28.52
N MET A 400 7.07 -20.93 27.68
CA MET A 400 7.44 -19.57 28.12
C MET A 400 6.29 -18.91 28.92
N ARG A 401 5.06 -18.95 28.42
CA ARG A 401 3.88 -18.41 29.12
C ARG A 401 3.66 -19.09 30.47
N MET A 402 3.76 -20.42 30.53
CA MET A 402 3.57 -21.18 31.78
C MET A 402 4.61 -20.81 32.85
N PHE A 403 5.86 -20.61 32.45
CA PHE A 403 6.91 -20.15 33.37
C PHE A 403 6.69 -18.71 33.84
N PHE A 404 6.31 -17.79 32.95
CA PHE A 404 5.96 -16.42 33.34
C PHE A 404 4.80 -16.39 34.34
N VAL A 405 3.74 -17.16 34.10
CA VAL A 405 2.60 -17.26 35.03
C VAL A 405 3.02 -17.87 36.36
N ALA A 406 3.82 -18.95 36.36
CA ALA A 406 4.33 -19.56 37.58
C ALA A 406 5.25 -18.59 38.37
N GLY A 407 6.07 -17.80 37.67
CA GLY A 407 6.91 -16.76 38.25
C GLY A 407 6.11 -15.63 38.89
N ILE A 408 5.06 -15.15 38.22
CA ILE A 408 4.16 -14.11 38.76
C ILE A 408 3.40 -14.64 39.97
N LEU A 409 2.83 -15.85 39.89
CA LEU A 409 2.15 -16.49 41.01
C LEU A 409 3.09 -16.60 42.22
N ARG A 410 4.34 -17.04 42.01
CA ARG A 410 5.34 -17.10 43.07
C ARG A 410 5.65 -15.72 43.65
N SER A 411 5.82 -14.70 42.80
CA SER A 411 6.12 -13.32 43.19
C SER A 411 5.06 -12.75 44.13
N ILE A 412 3.77 -12.90 43.76
CA ILE A 412 2.60 -12.49 44.56
C ILE A 412 2.67 -13.06 45.98
N TYR A 413 3.08 -14.32 46.10
CA TYR A 413 3.14 -15.03 47.37
C TYR A 413 4.43 -14.80 48.17
N SER A 414 5.55 -14.42 47.55
CA SER A 414 6.79 -14.05 48.27
C SER A 414 6.79 -12.61 48.77
N VAL A 415 6.45 -11.68 47.89
CA VAL A 415 6.69 -10.24 48.09
C VAL A 415 5.37 -9.50 48.39
N GLY A 416 4.23 -10.15 48.12
CA GLY A 416 2.92 -9.55 48.17
C GLY A 416 2.48 -9.02 46.81
N LEU A 417 1.17 -8.84 46.66
CA LEU A 417 0.57 -8.45 45.39
C LEU A 417 0.90 -7.00 44.97
N GLY A 418 0.94 -6.06 45.91
CA GLY A 418 1.22 -4.64 45.62
C GLY A 418 2.55 -4.42 44.91
N PRO A 419 3.69 -4.89 45.47
CA PRO A 419 4.99 -4.78 44.81
C PRO A 419 5.06 -5.52 43.46
N THR A 420 4.40 -6.67 43.33
CA THR A 420 4.34 -7.39 42.05
C THR A 420 3.57 -6.60 40.98
N LEU A 421 2.44 -5.99 41.34
CA LEU A 421 1.67 -5.13 40.42
C LEU A 421 2.45 -3.87 40.02
N TRP A 422 3.18 -3.26 40.95
CA TRP A 422 4.05 -2.13 40.66
C TRP A 422 5.16 -2.51 39.67
N LEU A 423 5.83 -3.66 39.88
CA LEU A 423 6.83 -4.19 38.95
C LEU A 423 6.23 -4.45 37.56
N MET A 424 5.07 -5.10 37.48
CA MET A 424 4.41 -5.36 36.20
C MET A 424 3.97 -4.07 35.50
N GLY A 425 3.47 -3.08 36.24
CA GLY A 425 3.12 -1.76 35.73
C GLY A 425 4.32 -0.99 35.18
N THR A 426 5.47 -1.02 35.86
CA THR A 426 6.71 -0.42 35.34
C THR A 426 7.19 -1.10 34.05
N ILE A 427 7.17 -2.43 33.98
CA ILE A 427 7.49 -3.19 32.77
C ILE A 427 6.53 -2.81 31.63
N GLN A 428 5.25 -2.65 31.93
CA GLN A 428 4.25 -2.25 30.94
C GLN A 428 4.52 -0.85 30.36
N VAL A 429 4.84 0.13 31.22
CA VAL A 429 5.20 1.49 30.79
C VAL A 429 6.45 1.46 29.91
N LEU A 430 7.50 0.73 30.31
CA LEU A 430 8.73 0.59 29.53
C LEU A 430 8.45 -0.08 28.18
N ASN A 431 7.71 -1.18 28.16
CA ASN A 431 7.33 -1.89 26.95
C ASN A 431 6.54 -0.99 25.99
N LYS A 432 5.58 -0.20 26.52
CA LYS A 432 4.81 0.74 25.69
C LYS A 432 5.66 1.91 25.19
N GLY A 433 6.64 2.37 25.98
CA GLY A 433 7.63 3.34 25.53
C GLY A 433 8.46 2.82 24.36
N ILE A 434 8.94 1.57 24.43
CA ILE A 434 9.65 0.91 23.33
C ILE A 434 8.75 0.77 22.09
N PHE A 435 7.50 0.35 22.28
CA PHE A 435 6.51 0.29 21.20
C PHE A 435 6.31 1.66 20.54
N LEU A 436 6.22 2.74 21.31
CA LEU A 436 6.04 4.09 20.76
C LEU A 436 7.24 4.52 19.92
N VAL A 437 8.46 4.27 20.40
CA VAL A 437 9.69 4.52 19.63
C VAL A 437 9.73 3.68 18.35
N SER A 438 9.33 2.40 18.44
CA SER A 438 9.21 1.47 17.31
C SER A 438 8.19 1.97 16.27
N PHE A 439 7.00 2.38 16.70
CA PHE A 439 5.95 2.94 15.84
C PHE A 439 6.40 4.24 15.16
N MET A 440 7.01 5.15 15.92
CA MET A 440 7.53 6.41 15.39
C MET A 440 8.66 6.19 14.39
N GLY A 441 9.49 5.17 14.68
CA GLY A 441 10.57 4.69 13.84
C GLY A 441 10.08 4.07 12.54
N ASN A 442 8.99 3.29 12.54
CA ASN A 442 8.52 2.64 11.32
C ASN A 442 7.81 3.62 10.36
N ASN A 443 7.02 4.54 10.93
CA ASN A 443 6.23 5.51 10.16
C ASN A 443 6.99 6.78 9.77
N GLY A 444 8.26 6.92 10.16
CA GLY A 444 9.08 8.09 9.82
C GLY A 444 8.61 9.40 10.44
N THR A 445 7.80 9.37 11.50
CA THR A 445 7.34 10.59 12.19
C THR A 445 8.47 11.45 12.77
N PHE A 446 9.68 10.91 12.91
CA PHE A 446 10.86 11.68 13.33
C PHE A 446 11.33 12.71 12.30
N SER A 447 11.07 12.50 11.01
CA SER A 447 11.42 13.48 9.96
C SER A 447 10.34 14.55 9.75
N LYS A 448 9.12 14.31 10.24
CA LYS A 448 7.96 15.20 10.06
C LYS A 448 7.90 16.31 11.12
N SER A 449 7.16 17.38 10.80
CA SER A 449 6.97 18.51 11.73
C SER A 449 6.17 18.09 12.97
N ARG A 450 6.45 18.71 14.13
CA ARG A 450 5.74 18.41 15.39
C ARG A 450 4.23 18.64 15.29
N TYR A 451 3.79 19.58 14.47
CA TYR A 451 2.37 19.86 14.23
C TYR A 451 1.68 18.69 13.51
N GLU A 452 2.30 18.17 12.44
CA GLU A 452 1.79 17.02 11.69
C GLU A 452 1.71 15.77 12.57
N ASN A 453 2.69 15.58 13.45
CA ASN A 453 2.67 14.49 14.42
C ASN A 453 1.47 14.59 15.39
N LEU A 454 1.11 15.79 15.85
CA LEU A 454 -0.02 15.99 16.75
C LEU A 454 -1.38 15.76 16.05
N THR A 455 -1.45 15.98 14.73
CA THR A 455 -2.66 15.72 13.95
C THR A 455 -2.89 14.24 13.66
N ASN A 456 -1.87 13.39 13.80
CA ASN A 456 -2.00 11.96 13.54
C ASN A 456 -2.73 11.25 14.69
N PHE A 457 -4.00 10.89 14.46
CA PHE A 457 -4.85 10.20 15.43
C PHE A 457 -4.21 8.92 16.00
N GLN A 458 -3.48 8.14 15.19
CA GLN A 458 -2.85 6.89 15.65
C GLN A 458 -1.74 7.16 16.68
N LEU A 459 -0.93 8.21 16.46
CA LEU A 459 0.11 8.59 17.41
C LEU A 459 -0.51 9.11 18.71
N VAL A 460 -1.53 9.97 18.62
CA VAL A 460 -2.26 10.50 19.78
C VAL A 460 -2.89 9.37 20.60
N TYR A 461 -3.49 8.37 19.95
CA TYR A 461 -4.04 7.19 20.61
C TYR A 461 -2.96 6.44 21.42
N HIS A 462 -1.79 6.18 20.84
CA HIS A 462 -0.71 5.48 21.53
C HIS A 462 -0.05 6.30 22.65
N VAL A 463 0.04 7.61 22.49
CA VAL A 463 0.47 8.52 23.58
C VAL A 463 -0.55 8.54 24.71
N GLY A 464 -1.85 8.59 24.40
CA GLY A 464 -2.93 8.46 25.39
C GLY A 464 -2.91 7.12 26.13
N TYR A 465 -2.64 6.02 25.42
CA TYR A 465 -2.47 4.70 26.04
C TYR A 465 -1.27 4.69 27.01
N LEU A 466 -0.13 5.27 26.62
CA LEU A 466 1.04 5.39 27.49
C LEU A 466 0.71 6.22 28.75
N LEU A 467 -0.04 7.32 28.60
CA LEU A 467 -0.51 8.12 29.72
C LEU A 467 -1.38 7.30 30.68
N LEU A 468 -2.31 6.49 30.15
CA LEU A 468 -3.14 5.59 30.97
C LEU A 468 -2.29 4.54 31.71
N CYS A 469 -1.22 4.01 31.11
CA CYS A 469 -0.28 3.13 31.82
C CYS A 469 0.40 3.85 32.99
N VAL A 470 0.83 5.10 32.82
CA VAL A 470 1.44 5.90 33.88
C VAL A 470 0.44 6.24 34.99
N LEU A 471 -0.80 6.62 34.63
CA LEU A 471 -1.87 6.88 35.61
C LEU A 471 -2.24 5.61 36.40
N GLY A 472 -2.23 4.45 35.76
CA GLY A 472 -2.42 3.14 36.42
C GLY A 472 -1.32 2.80 37.42
N LEU A 473 -0.09 3.26 37.18
CA LEU A 473 1.05 3.05 38.08
C LEU A 473 1.10 4.07 39.24
N CYS A 474 0.77 5.34 38.97
CA CYS A 474 0.98 6.44 39.91
C CYS A 474 -0.25 6.82 40.74
N LEU A 475 -1.48 6.62 40.21
CA LEU A 475 -2.71 7.05 40.88
C LEU A 475 -3.51 5.87 41.45
N HIS A 476 -4.00 4.97 40.59
CA HIS A 476 -4.85 3.84 41.00
C HIS A 476 -4.86 2.74 39.94
N GLU A 477 -4.92 1.48 40.37
CA GLU A 477 -4.86 0.30 39.49
C GLU A 477 -6.08 0.15 38.58
N PHE A 478 -7.13 0.95 38.77
CA PHE A 478 -8.35 0.88 37.96
C PHE A 478 -8.18 1.53 36.58
N PHE A 479 -7.19 2.41 36.40
CA PHE A 479 -6.88 2.94 35.07
C PHE A 479 -6.40 1.84 34.10
N TYR A 480 -5.88 0.72 34.61
CA TYR A 480 -5.55 -0.44 33.77
C TYR A 480 -6.78 -1.03 33.06
N SER A 481 -8.00 -0.85 33.59
CA SER A 481 -9.23 -1.35 32.97
C SER A 481 -9.52 -0.69 31.62
N LEU A 482 -9.16 0.58 31.47
CA LEU A 482 -9.31 1.32 30.21
C LEU A 482 -8.36 0.80 29.12
N LEU A 483 -7.22 0.20 29.50
CA LEU A 483 -6.29 -0.38 28.54
C LEU A 483 -6.87 -1.61 27.83
N LEU A 484 -7.88 -2.27 28.40
CA LEU A 484 -8.55 -3.41 27.77
C LEU A 484 -9.34 -3.00 26.52
N LEU A 485 -9.73 -1.72 26.40
CA LEU A 485 -10.42 -1.20 25.22
C LEU A 485 -9.56 -1.28 23.95
N ASP A 486 -8.24 -1.48 24.08
CA ASP A 486 -7.33 -1.68 22.96
C ASP A 486 -7.64 -2.94 22.13
N VAL A 487 -8.42 -3.89 22.68
CA VAL A 487 -8.96 -5.03 21.92
C VAL A 487 -9.75 -4.59 20.69
N VAL A 488 -10.42 -3.43 20.77
CA VAL A 488 -11.21 -2.84 19.68
C VAL A 488 -10.33 -2.40 18.52
N TYR A 489 -9.18 -1.80 18.81
CA TYR A 489 -8.26 -1.31 17.78
C TYR A 489 -7.46 -2.45 17.13
N ARG A 490 -7.26 -3.54 17.89
CA ARG A 490 -6.42 -4.67 17.48
C ARG A 490 -7.16 -5.70 16.61
N GLU A 491 -8.48 -5.84 16.80
CA GLU A 491 -9.31 -6.79 16.05
C GLU A 491 -10.19 -6.08 15.02
N ASP A 492 -9.88 -6.25 13.73
CA ASP A 492 -10.64 -5.65 12.62
C ASP A 492 -12.13 -6.02 12.65
N THR A 493 -12.44 -7.24 13.10
CA THR A 493 -13.84 -7.71 13.19
C THR A 493 -14.64 -6.91 14.20
N LEU A 494 -14.06 -6.61 15.37
CA LEU A 494 -14.71 -5.83 16.43
C LEU A 494 -14.81 -4.36 16.04
N TRP A 495 -13.78 -3.82 15.39
CA TRP A 495 -13.83 -2.47 14.82
C TRP A 495 -15.00 -2.32 13.84
N ASN A 496 -15.17 -3.28 12.92
CA ASN A 496 -16.28 -3.25 11.96
C ASN A 496 -17.66 -3.33 12.64
N VAL A 497 -17.78 -4.06 13.76
CA VAL A 497 -19.02 -4.06 14.55
C VAL A 497 -19.29 -2.70 15.18
N ILE A 498 -18.28 -1.97 15.65
CA ILE A 498 -18.49 -0.62 16.18
C ILE A 498 -18.84 0.36 15.05
N GLN A 499 -18.21 0.21 13.88
CA GLN A 499 -18.49 1.05 12.71
C GLN A 499 -19.95 0.96 12.25
N CYS A 500 -20.66 -0.15 12.48
CA CYS A 500 -22.09 -0.25 12.13
C CYS A 500 -22.99 0.71 12.92
N VAL A 501 -22.58 1.08 14.14
CA VAL A 501 -23.27 2.08 14.95
C VAL A 501 -22.74 3.48 14.66
N VAL A 502 -21.43 3.63 14.47
CA VAL A 502 -20.77 4.95 14.33
C VAL A 502 -21.00 5.60 12.96
N ARG A 503 -20.92 4.85 11.85
CA ARG A 503 -21.03 5.41 10.48
C ARG A 503 -22.36 6.13 10.25
N ASN A 504 -23.44 5.51 10.72
CA ASN A 504 -24.79 6.04 10.65
C ASN A 504 -25.29 6.50 12.03
N ALA A 505 -24.39 6.99 12.91
CA ALA A 505 -24.76 7.42 14.26
C ALA A 505 -25.87 8.49 14.26
N LYS A 506 -25.95 9.32 13.21
CA LYS A 506 -27.00 10.33 13.06
C LYS A 506 -28.41 9.71 13.08
N SER A 507 -28.64 8.60 12.38
CA SER A 507 -29.96 7.96 12.35
C SER A 507 -30.28 7.29 13.69
N VAL A 508 -29.29 6.61 14.29
CA VAL A 508 -29.43 5.99 15.63
C VAL A 508 -29.75 7.04 16.70
N ILE A 509 -29.01 8.15 16.72
CA ILE A 509 -29.23 9.25 17.67
C ILE A 509 -30.60 9.90 17.43
N LEU A 510 -31.00 10.11 16.17
CA LEU A 510 -32.32 10.70 15.85
C LEU A 510 -33.47 9.81 16.35
N THR A 511 -33.35 8.48 16.16
CA THR A 511 -34.32 7.52 16.69
C THR A 511 -34.33 7.51 18.22
N ALA A 512 -33.17 7.59 18.88
CA ALA A 512 -33.09 7.68 20.33
C ALA A 512 -33.71 8.98 20.88
N VAL A 513 -33.51 10.11 20.19
CA VAL A 513 -34.16 11.38 20.53
C VAL A 513 -35.68 11.28 20.35
N PHE A 514 -36.14 10.66 19.26
CA PHE A 514 -37.57 10.38 19.06
C PHE A 514 -38.15 9.50 20.19
N ALA A 515 -37.40 8.50 20.65
CA ALA A 515 -37.77 7.67 21.80
C ALA A 515 -37.94 8.51 23.08
N VAL A 516 -36.98 9.38 23.37
CA VAL A 516 -37.04 10.30 24.52
C VAL A 516 -38.25 11.24 24.42
N ILE A 517 -38.57 11.74 23.22
CA ILE A 517 -39.76 12.59 23.00
C ILE A 517 -41.05 11.81 23.28
N ILE A 518 -41.17 10.56 22.81
CA ILE A 518 -42.36 9.74 23.10
C ILE A 518 -42.47 9.51 24.62
N ILE A 519 -41.38 9.13 25.28
CA ILE A 519 -41.36 8.89 26.73
C ILE A 519 -41.74 10.16 27.50
N TYR A 520 -41.28 11.33 27.05
CA TYR A 520 -41.65 12.61 27.62
C TYR A 520 -43.16 12.87 27.55
N LEU A 521 -43.82 12.53 26.42
CA LEU A 521 -45.27 12.64 26.30
C LEU A 521 -46.01 11.70 27.26
N PHE A 522 -45.54 10.46 27.42
CA PHE A 522 -46.10 9.53 28.40
C PHE A 522 -45.89 10.02 29.84
N ALA A 523 -44.74 10.60 30.16
CA ALA A 523 -44.46 11.17 31.48
C ALA A 523 -45.37 12.37 31.81
N ILE A 524 -45.71 13.22 30.83
CA ILE A 524 -46.72 14.29 31.03
C ILE A 524 -48.08 13.69 31.35
N CYS A 525 -48.52 12.68 30.59
CA CYS A 525 -49.80 12.01 30.85
C CYS A 525 -49.81 11.33 32.23
N GLY A 526 -48.71 10.68 32.62
CA GLY A 526 -48.53 10.09 33.94
C GLY A 526 -48.59 11.15 35.05
N TYR A 527 -47.92 12.29 34.87
CA TYR A 527 -47.92 13.40 35.83
C TYR A 527 -49.30 14.05 36.00
N LEU A 528 -50.08 14.20 34.92
CA LEU A 528 -51.38 14.87 34.98
C LEU A 528 -52.52 13.98 35.49
N PHE A 529 -52.52 12.69 35.14
CA PHE A 529 -53.67 11.81 35.38
C PHE A 529 -53.40 10.68 36.38
N ILE A 530 -52.15 10.30 36.59
CA ILE A 530 -51.78 9.06 37.29
C ILE A 530 -50.64 9.29 38.30
N GLN A 531 -50.50 10.53 38.78
CA GLN A 531 -49.39 10.96 39.63
C GLN A 531 -49.28 10.13 40.92
N ASP A 532 -50.41 9.79 41.52
CA ASP A 532 -50.49 9.10 42.81
C ASP A 532 -50.10 7.62 42.76
N ASP A 533 -50.07 7.01 41.57
CA ASP A 533 -49.67 5.60 41.42
C ASP A 533 -48.15 5.41 41.25
N PHE A 534 -47.37 6.50 41.15
CA PHE A 534 -45.90 6.48 41.12
C PHE A 534 -45.33 6.30 42.52
N LEU A 535 -45.65 5.17 43.14
CA LEU A 535 -45.11 4.74 44.43
C LEU A 535 -44.01 3.71 44.18
N MET A 536 -42.78 4.03 44.58
CA MET A 536 -41.65 3.12 44.45
C MET A 536 -41.23 2.61 45.82
N GLU A 537 -40.92 1.32 45.90
CA GLU A 537 -40.28 0.74 47.08
C GLU A 537 -38.82 1.21 47.15
N VAL A 538 -38.47 1.85 48.27
CA VAL A 538 -37.12 2.38 48.50
C VAL A 538 -36.57 1.89 49.83
N ASN A 539 -35.36 1.34 49.80
CA ASN A 539 -34.61 0.99 51.00
C ASN A 539 -33.83 2.22 51.48
N ILE A 540 -34.31 2.87 52.54
CA ILE A 540 -33.62 4.02 53.14
C ILE A 540 -32.34 3.51 53.81
N LYS A 541 -31.19 3.95 53.31
CA LYS A 541 -29.90 3.72 53.98
C LYS A 541 -29.82 4.68 55.16
N ALA A 542 -29.95 4.18 56.39
CA ALA A 542 -29.74 5.00 57.58
C ALA A 542 -28.32 5.59 57.56
N MET A 543 -28.20 6.92 57.59
CA MET A 543 -26.91 7.57 57.81
C MET A 543 -26.44 7.26 59.24
N PRO A 544 -25.17 6.84 59.45
CA PRO A 544 -24.63 6.75 60.79
C PRO A 544 -24.55 8.16 61.37
N THR A 545 -25.34 8.43 62.42
CA THR A 545 -25.14 9.58 63.29
C THR A 545 -23.85 9.37 64.07
N ASP A 546 -22.84 10.22 63.82
CA ASP A 546 -21.65 10.35 64.64
C ASP A 546 -22.06 10.82 66.05
N ASP A 547 -22.22 9.88 66.98
CA ASP A 547 -22.17 10.16 68.42
C ASP A 547 -20.81 9.69 68.94
N GLN A 548 -19.78 10.50 68.68
CA GLN A 548 -18.57 10.50 69.48
C GLN A 548 -18.79 11.44 70.67
N THR A 549 -19.00 10.90 71.88
CA THR A 549 -18.31 11.40 73.09
C THR A 549 -18.41 10.43 74.27
N LEU A 550 -17.24 9.93 74.64
CA LEU A 550 -16.73 9.77 76.01
C LEU A 550 -17.46 8.83 77.00
N ASN A 551 -16.87 7.63 77.11
CA ASN A 551 -16.90 6.80 78.31
C ASN A 551 -16.43 7.61 79.54
N VAL A 552 -17.33 7.92 80.46
CA VAL A 552 -17.00 8.13 81.87
C VAL A 552 -17.88 7.22 82.71
N THR A 553 -17.22 6.26 83.34
CA THR A 553 -17.70 5.39 84.41
C THR A 553 -18.33 6.18 85.55
N SER A 554 -19.57 5.87 85.93
CA SER A 554 -19.97 5.63 87.33
C SER A 554 -21.46 5.36 87.49
N ASN A 555 -21.74 4.39 88.36
CA ASN A 555 -23.04 4.04 88.91
C ASN A 555 -23.87 5.26 89.33
N THR A 556 -25.18 5.26 89.05
CA THR A 556 -26.23 5.36 90.08
C THR A 556 -27.63 5.19 89.48
N LYS A 557 -28.48 4.54 90.26
CA LYS A 557 -29.91 4.35 90.03
C LYS A 557 -30.67 5.70 90.05
N THR A 558 -31.93 5.59 89.62
CA THR A 558 -33.13 6.37 89.96
C THR A 558 -33.57 7.52 89.04
N ASN A 559 -34.78 7.32 88.52
CA ASN A 559 -35.93 8.25 88.39
C ASN A 559 -35.67 9.67 87.88
N LEU A 560 -36.25 10.04 86.74
CA LEU A 560 -37.45 10.91 86.69
C LEU A 560 -37.86 11.19 85.23
N LEU A 561 -39.17 11.31 85.01
CA LEU A 561 -39.76 12.03 83.88
C LEU A 561 -39.24 13.48 83.85
N THR A 562 -39.11 14.08 82.66
CA THR A 562 -40.10 15.03 82.08
C THR A 562 -39.41 15.93 81.05
N THR A 563 -40.05 16.02 79.89
CA THR A 563 -39.98 17.01 78.82
C THR A 563 -39.83 18.46 79.30
N ILE A 564 -38.92 19.27 78.72
CA ILE A 564 -39.09 20.74 78.59
C ILE A 564 -38.44 21.26 77.28
N ILE A 565 -39.30 21.94 76.51
CA ILE A 565 -39.11 22.81 75.33
C ILE A 565 -38.39 24.12 75.77
N PRO A 566 -37.57 24.77 74.93
CA PRO A 566 -36.83 25.97 75.33
C PRO A 566 -37.77 27.14 75.63
N THR A 567 -37.49 27.85 76.72
CA THR A 567 -38.09 29.17 77.00
C THR A 567 -37.01 30.23 76.88
N ALA A 568 -37.29 31.24 76.06
CA ALA A 568 -36.71 32.56 76.19
C ALA A 568 -37.81 33.47 76.78
N ASN A 569 -37.45 34.02 77.94
CA ASN A 569 -37.74 35.36 78.42
C ASN A 569 -39.16 35.78 78.86
N ASP A 570 -39.17 36.06 80.16
CA ASP A 570 -39.60 37.30 80.79
C ASP A 570 -41.02 37.37 81.38
N ASN A 571 -40.98 37.28 82.71
CA ASN A 571 -41.65 38.17 83.67
C ASN A 571 -43.17 38.04 83.83
N GLU A 572 -43.52 37.58 85.03
CA GLU A 572 -44.22 38.38 86.04
C GLU A 572 -45.51 37.75 86.60
N TYR A 573 -45.44 37.50 87.91
CA TYR A 573 -46.52 37.40 88.91
C TYR A 573 -47.67 36.39 88.76
N CYS A 574 -47.67 35.48 89.74
CA CYS A 574 -48.77 34.61 90.14
C CYS A 574 -49.88 35.39 90.84
N THR A 575 -51.16 35.07 90.57
CA THR A 575 -52.18 34.86 91.63
C THR A 575 -53.34 33.99 91.13
N LYS A 576 -53.83 33.16 92.06
CA LYS A 576 -54.90 32.17 91.96
C LYS A 576 -56.28 32.79 91.66
N ASP A 577 -57.16 32.07 90.96
CA ASP A 577 -58.37 31.47 91.56
C ASP A 577 -59.36 30.91 90.51
N ASN A 578 -60.07 29.86 90.94
CA ASN A 578 -61.40 29.38 90.54
C ASN A 578 -61.62 28.52 89.28
N CYS A 579 -61.88 27.24 89.57
CA CYS A 579 -62.83 26.39 88.85
C CYS A 579 -64.24 27.02 88.83
N THR A 580 -64.96 26.92 87.70
CA THR A 580 -66.39 26.53 87.71
C THR A 580 -66.78 25.92 86.37
N ASN A 581 -67.65 24.92 86.48
CA ASN A 581 -68.26 24.15 85.40
C ASN A 581 -69.23 25.01 84.58
N ASP A 582 -69.31 24.78 83.27
CA ASP A 582 -70.60 24.77 82.61
C ASP A 582 -70.67 23.77 81.44
N LYS A 583 -71.85 23.17 81.28
CA LYS A 583 -72.16 22.06 80.38
C LYS A 583 -72.85 22.55 79.10
N THR A 584 -72.86 21.66 78.10
CA THR A 584 -73.76 21.56 76.92
C THR A 584 -73.43 22.49 75.74
N THR A 585 -73.47 22.09 74.47
CA THR A 585 -73.64 20.82 73.73
C THR A 585 -73.26 21.12 72.27
N GLY A 586 -72.52 20.22 71.61
CA GLY A 586 -72.27 20.31 70.16
C GLY A 586 -71.50 19.07 69.68
N HIS A 587 -72.21 18.14 69.05
CA HIS A 587 -71.72 16.87 68.53
C HIS A 587 -70.53 17.00 67.54
N MET A 588 -69.44 16.26 67.80
CA MET A 588 -68.79 15.42 66.78
C MET A 588 -67.99 14.29 67.45
N ARG A 589 -68.02 13.11 66.81
CA ARG A 589 -67.69 11.78 67.32
C ARG A 589 -66.21 11.59 67.72
N PRO A 590 -65.89 10.79 68.76
CA PRO A 590 -64.52 10.48 69.14
C PRO A 590 -63.99 9.28 68.35
N VAL A 591 -62.76 9.38 67.83
CA VAL A 591 -61.97 8.23 67.39
C VAL A 591 -61.26 7.65 68.62
N SER A 592 -61.55 6.38 68.86
CA SER A 592 -61.06 5.55 69.94
C SER A 592 -59.56 5.27 69.87
N GLN A 593 -58.91 5.46 71.03
CA GLN A 593 -57.98 4.54 71.68
C GLN A 593 -56.89 3.88 70.82
N ILE A 594 -55.67 4.39 70.97
CA ILE A 594 -54.42 3.66 70.72
C ILE A 594 -54.27 2.62 71.84
N SER A 595 -54.50 1.35 71.49
CA SER A 595 -54.08 0.22 72.30
C SER A 595 -52.66 -0.16 71.92
N ASN A 596 -51.78 -0.17 72.91
CA ASN A 596 -50.46 -0.80 72.85
C ASN A 596 -50.60 -2.29 72.50
N VAL A 597 -49.99 -2.70 71.39
CA VAL A 597 -49.54 -4.08 71.16
C VAL A 597 -48.17 -3.98 70.50
N LEU A 598 -47.14 -4.40 71.25
CA LEU A 598 -45.86 -4.79 70.67
C LEU A 598 -46.08 -6.00 69.76
N PRO A 599 -45.37 -6.06 68.63
CA PRO A 599 -44.59 -7.27 68.37
C PRO A 599 -43.12 -6.93 68.16
N GLU A 600 -42.27 -7.70 68.81
CA GLU A 600 -40.91 -7.98 68.34
C GLU A 600 -40.96 -8.83 67.04
N GLU A 601 -39.84 -8.82 66.33
CA GLU A 601 -39.45 -9.62 65.14
C GLU A 601 -39.66 -8.97 63.76
N ASP A 602 -38.54 -8.53 63.18
CA ASP A 602 -38.17 -8.46 61.76
C ASP A 602 -39.30 -8.15 60.75
N ALA A 603 -39.54 -6.86 60.52
CA ALA A 603 -40.18 -6.37 59.30
C ALA A 603 -39.27 -5.33 58.64
N ASP A 604 -38.71 -5.69 57.50
CA ASP A 604 -38.23 -4.73 56.52
C ASP A 604 -39.40 -3.77 56.23
N ASN A 605 -39.38 -2.56 56.81
CA ASN A 605 -40.35 -1.54 56.48
C ASN A 605 -40.05 -1.07 55.05
N GLU A 606 -40.65 -1.73 54.06
CA GLU A 606 -40.73 -1.28 52.67
C GLU A 606 -41.44 0.08 52.65
N LEU A 607 -40.65 1.16 52.64
CA LEU A 607 -41.16 2.51 52.56
C LEU A 607 -41.43 2.85 51.09
N LEU A 608 -42.67 3.22 50.78
CA LEU A 608 -43.08 3.68 49.46
C LEU A 608 -42.79 5.18 49.31
N GLU A 609 -41.96 5.55 48.33
CA GLU A 609 -41.62 6.93 48.00
C GLU A 609 -42.36 7.39 46.72
N ARG A 610 -42.86 8.63 46.73
CA ARG A 610 -43.55 9.22 45.57
C ARG A 610 -42.53 9.70 44.54
N ALA A 611 -42.49 9.05 43.39
CA ALA A 611 -41.47 9.24 42.36
C ALA A 611 -41.82 10.24 41.23
N CYS A 612 -42.99 10.89 41.32
CA CYS A 612 -43.56 11.75 40.29
C CYS A 612 -44.15 13.06 40.90
N ASP A 613 -43.54 13.62 41.95
CA ASP A 613 -43.99 14.90 42.53
C ASP A 613 -43.69 16.10 41.61
N THR A 614 -42.61 16.03 40.82
CA THR A 614 -42.27 17.01 39.78
C THR A 614 -42.28 16.35 38.41
N LEU A 615 -42.61 17.12 37.36
CA LEU A 615 -42.59 16.61 35.99
C LEU A 615 -41.20 16.06 35.60
N PHE A 616 -40.12 16.69 36.06
CA PHE A 616 -38.76 16.22 35.81
C PHE A 616 -38.50 14.85 36.46
N MET A 617 -38.89 14.66 37.73
CA MET A 617 -38.80 13.35 38.39
C MET A 617 -39.65 12.30 37.69
N CYS A 618 -40.85 12.69 37.23
CA CYS A 618 -41.71 11.78 36.48
C CYS A 618 -41.06 11.32 35.17
N ILE A 619 -40.44 12.24 34.40
CA ILE A 619 -39.69 11.92 33.17
C ILE A 619 -38.52 10.98 33.47
N VAL A 620 -37.72 11.29 34.49
CA VAL A 620 -36.56 10.46 34.87
C VAL A 620 -37.02 9.07 35.32
N THR A 621 -38.08 8.99 36.12
CA THR A 621 -38.65 7.73 36.59
C THR A 621 -39.22 6.93 35.42
N THR A 622 -40.03 7.51 34.55
CA THR A 622 -40.58 6.82 33.36
C THR A 622 -39.48 6.40 32.38
N LEU A 623 -38.44 7.21 32.17
CA LEU A 623 -37.31 6.86 31.30
C LEU A 623 -36.49 5.70 31.88
N ASN A 624 -36.08 5.79 33.14
CA ASN A 624 -35.19 4.80 33.76
C ASN A 624 -35.92 3.49 34.06
N LYS A 625 -37.08 3.58 34.72
CA LYS A 625 -37.85 2.40 35.16
C LYS A 625 -38.78 1.87 34.08
N GLY A 626 -39.30 2.73 33.20
CA GLY A 626 -40.17 2.28 32.11
C GLY A 626 -39.41 1.56 31.00
N LEU A 627 -38.20 2.00 30.63
CA LEU A 627 -37.42 1.31 29.57
C LEU A 627 -36.68 0.07 30.07
N ARG A 628 -36.18 0.08 31.30
CA ARG A 628 -35.30 -0.98 31.81
C ARG A 628 -36.05 -2.21 32.32
N ASN A 629 -37.31 -2.04 32.69
CA ASN A 629 -38.17 -3.15 33.10
C ASN A 629 -38.92 -3.70 31.87
N GLY A 630 -38.85 -5.02 31.68
CA GLY A 630 -39.26 -5.68 30.43
C GLY A 630 -40.74 -5.54 30.06
N GLY A 631 -41.66 -5.31 31.00
CA GLY A 631 -43.09 -5.09 30.75
C GLY A 631 -43.50 -3.62 30.66
N GLY A 632 -42.54 -2.68 30.71
CA GLY A 632 -42.80 -1.24 30.64
C GLY A 632 -43.03 -0.59 32.00
N ILE A 633 -43.61 0.61 32.02
CA ILE A 633 -43.81 1.38 33.25
C ILE A 633 -44.88 0.79 34.18
N GLY A 634 -45.82 0.02 33.63
CA GLY A 634 -46.92 -0.61 34.39
C GLY A 634 -46.44 -1.61 35.45
N ASP A 635 -45.26 -2.21 35.27
CA ASP A 635 -44.65 -3.15 36.23
C ASP A 635 -44.12 -2.45 37.49
N VAL A 636 -43.86 -1.13 37.41
CA VAL A 636 -43.28 -0.35 38.52
C VAL A 636 -44.33 0.44 39.29
N LEU A 637 -45.40 0.80 38.60
CA LEU A 637 -46.50 1.53 39.21
C LEU A 637 -47.38 0.60 40.03
N ARG A 638 -48.11 1.15 41.01
CA ARG A 638 -49.05 0.37 41.84
C ARG A 638 -50.09 -0.34 40.95
N GLN A 639 -50.41 -1.58 41.30
CA GLN A 639 -51.47 -2.36 40.64
C GLN A 639 -52.87 -1.78 40.97
N PRO A 640 -53.67 -1.36 39.97
CA PRO A 640 -54.98 -0.78 40.22
C PRO A 640 -56.05 -1.85 40.47
N SER A 641 -57.01 -1.56 41.35
CA SER A 641 -58.18 -2.44 41.56
C SER A 641 -59.22 -2.28 40.43
N SER A 642 -59.92 -3.36 40.08
CA SER A 642 -60.98 -3.34 39.05
C SER A 642 -62.19 -2.44 39.38
N ARG A 643 -62.26 -1.93 40.62
CA ARG A 643 -63.32 -1.03 41.10
C ARG A 643 -62.96 0.45 40.98
N GLU A 644 -61.71 0.79 40.64
CA GLU A 644 -61.26 2.17 40.51
C GLU A 644 -61.77 2.78 39.19
N PRO A 645 -62.24 4.05 39.17
CA PRO A 645 -62.83 4.68 37.99
C PRO A 645 -61.83 4.85 36.83
N LEU A 646 -60.54 4.92 37.14
CA LEU A 646 -59.45 5.07 36.16
C LEU A 646 -58.82 3.73 35.73
N TYR A 647 -59.36 2.58 36.18
CA TYR A 647 -58.80 1.26 35.88
C TYR A 647 -58.61 1.02 34.38
N PHE A 648 -59.66 1.28 33.56
CA PHE A 648 -59.58 1.10 32.11
C PHE A 648 -58.58 2.04 31.44
N PHE A 649 -58.53 3.30 31.87
CA PHE A 649 -57.56 4.28 31.37
C PHE A 649 -56.13 3.84 31.70
N ARG A 650 -55.92 3.31 32.91
CA ARG A 650 -54.61 2.82 33.34
C ARG A 650 -54.15 1.61 32.53
N VAL A 651 -55.01 0.63 32.29
CA VAL A 651 -54.67 -0.53 31.45
C VAL A 651 -54.31 -0.10 30.02
N ILE A 652 -55.04 0.87 29.45
CA ILE A 652 -54.72 1.41 28.12
C ILE A 652 -53.37 2.14 28.13
N TYR A 653 -53.10 2.94 29.15
CA TYR A 653 -51.82 3.64 29.31
C TYR A 653 -50.64 2.65 29.36
N ASP A 654 -50.73 1.61 30.19
CA ASP A 654 -49.68 0.60 30.35
C ASP A 654 -49.46 -0.21 29.05
N MET A 655 -50.55 -0.61 28.38
CA MET A 655 -50.47 -1.30 27.08
C MET A 655 -49.90 -0.41 25.97
N MET A 656 -50.31 0.85 25.88
CA MET A 656 -49.78 1.79 24.90
C MET A 656 -48.30 2.08 25.13
N PHE A 657 -47.88 2.23 26.39
CA PHE A 657 -46.48 2.36 26.74
C PHE A 657 -45.69 1.12 26.28
N PHE A 658 -46.18 -0.08 26.59
CA PHE A 658 -45.53 -1.33 26.20
C PHE A 658 -45.40 -1.47 24.67
N PHE A 659 -46.49 -1.30 23.91
CA PHE A 659 -46.44 -1.45 22.45
C PHE A 659 -45.63 -0.34 21.76
N ILE A 660 -45.82 0.92 22.13
CA ILE A 660 -45.20 2.04 21.42
C ILE A 660 -43.73 2.21 21.83
N VAL A 661 -43.43 2.20 23.13
CA VAL A 661 -42.09 2.50 23.64
C VAL A 661 -41.20 1.25 23.61
N ILE A 662 -41.69 0.12 24.11
CA ILE A 662 -40.86 -1.10 24.19
C ILE A 662 -40.86 -1.83 22.85
N ILE A 663 -42.02 -2.19 22.31
CA ILE A 663 -42.07 -3.02 21.09
C ILE A 663 -41.68 -2.23 19.84
N ILE A 664 -42.23 -1.03 19.61
CA ILE A 664 -41.93 -0.29 18.38
C ILE A 664 -40.60 0.44 18.49
N THR A 665 -40.43 1.31 19.50
CA THR A 665 -39.30 2.25 19.52
C THR A 665 -37.95 1.57 19.77
N LEU A 666 -37.86 0.69 20.76
CA LEU A 666 -36.61 -0.04 21.05
C LEU A 666 -36.19 -0.96 19.89
N ASN A 667 -37.15 -1.65 19.27
CA ASN A 667 -36.87 -2.48 18.10
C ASN A 667 -36.58 -1.66 16.84
N LEU A 668 -37.06 -0.41 16.72
CA LEU A 668 -36.67 0.47 15.63
C LEU A 668 -35.18 0.81 15.72
N ILE A 669 -34.65 1.08 16.93
CA ILE A 669 -33.21 1.31 17.14
C ILE A 669 -32.41 0.08 16.69
N PHE A 670 -32.80 -1.12 17.12
CA PHE A 670 -32.15 -2.35 16.67
C PHE A 670 -32.31 -2.60 15.17
N GLY A 671 -33.47 -2.27 14.59
CA GLY A 671 -33.73 -2.38 13.16
C GLY A 671 -32.77 -1.53 12.33
N VAL A 672 -32.55 -0.27 12.72
CA VAL A 672 -31.56 0.62 12.07
C VAL A 672 -30.14 0.05 12.16
N ILE A 673 -29.76 -0.53 13.30
CA ILE A 673 -28.44 -1.13 13.48
C ILE A 673 -28.26 -2.38 12.58
N ILE A 674 -29.29 -3.22 12.47
CA ILE A 674 -29.26 -4.42 11.61
C ILE A 674 -29.14 -4.03 10.13
N ASP A 675 -29.86 -3.00 9.69
CA ASP A 675 -29.78 -2.48 8.33
C ASP A 675 -28.38 -1.96 8.00
N ASN A 676 -27.80 -1.14 8.90
CA ASN A 676 -26.42 -0.67 8.77
C ASN A 676 -25.41 -1.83 8.68
N PHE A 677 -25.64 -2.93 9.40
CA PHE A 677 -24.79 -4.11 9.36
C PHE A 677 -24.91 -4.86 8.01
N ALA A 678 -26.12 -4.93 7.46
CA ALA A 678 -26.35 -5.50 6.13
C ALA A 678 -25.67 -4.67 5.02
N ASP A 679 -25.73 -3.34 5.14
CA ASP A 679 -25.06 -2.42 4.22
C ASP A 679 -23.54 -2.60 4.23
N LEU A 680 -22.93 -2.56 5.42
CA LEU A 680 -21.47 -2.76 5.58
C LEU A 680 -21.01 -4.11 5.03
N ARG A 681 -21.80 -5.17 5.22
CA ARG A 681 -21.50 -6.48 4.66
C ARG A 681 -21.55 -6.48 3.14
N THR A 682 -22.59 -5.87 2.56
CA THR A 682 -22.78 -5.78 1.11
C THR A 682 -21.67 -4.97 0.46
N GLU A 683 -21.28 -3.85 1.06
CA GLU A 683 -20.16 -3.02 0.59
C GLU A 683 -18.83 -3.78 0.67
N LYS A 684 -18.56 -4.46 1.78
CA LYS A 684 -17.35 -5.29 1.91
C LYS A 684 -17.30 -6.40 0.86
N GLN A 685 -18.42 -7.10 0.64
CA GLN A 685 -18.52 -8.14 -0.37
C GLN A 685 -18.29 -7.59 -1.78
N ARG A 686 -18.87 -6.43 -2.10
CA ARG A 686 -18.66 -5.74 -3.38
C ARG A 686 -17.19 -5.36 -3.58
N ASN A 687 -16.55 -4.80 -2.55
CA ASN A 687 -15.13 -4.43 -2.61
C ASN A 687 -14.23 -5.66 -2.79
N ASP A 688 -14.51 -6.76 -2.09
CA ASP A 688 -13.79 -8.03 -2.25
C ASP A 688 -13.99 -8.64 -3.65
N GLU A 689 -15.17 -8.50 -4.23
CA GLU A 689 -15.46 -8.94 -5.61
C GLU A 689 -14.65 -8.13 -6.63
N ILE A 690 -14.64 -6.79 -6.52
CA ILE A 690 -13.86 -5.90 -7.38
C ILE A 690 -12.37 -6.22 -7.29
N LEU A 691 -11.83 -6.39 -6.08
CA LEU A 691 -10.41 -6.70 -5.88
C LEU A 691 -9.98 -8.04 -6.51
N ARG A 692 -10.89 -9.01 -6.64
CA ARG A 692 -10.60 -10.33 -7.22
C ARG A 692 -10.85 -10.41 -8.72
N ASN A 693 -11.80 -9.64 -9.21
CA ASN A 693 -12.32 -9.76 -10.57
C ASN A 693 -11.97 -8.60 -11.47
N THR A 694 -11.46 -7.48 -10.97
CA THR A 694 -11.15 -6.30 -11.79
C THR A 694 -9.67 -5.94 -11.63
N CYS A 695 -9.00 -5.65 -12.75
CA CYS A 695 -7.60 -5.22 -12.73
C CYS A 695 -7.46 -3.84 -12.07
N PHE A 696 -6.47 -3.68 -11.19
CA PHE A 696 -6.25 -2.44 -10.42
C PHE A 696 -5.94 -1.22 -11.30
N ILE A 697 -5.20 -1.43 -12.40
CA ILE A 697 -4.74 -0.35 -13.28
C ILE A 697 -5.76 -0.08 -14.38
N CYS A 698 -5.98 -1.05 -15.28
CA CYS A 698 -6.81 -0.85 -16.46
C CYS A 698 -8.32 -0.99 -16.25
N ALA A 699 -8.77 -1.40 -15.06
CA ALA A 699 -10.18 -1.62 -14.73
C ALA A 699 -10.90 -2.66 -15.61
N LEU A 700 -10.17 -3.51 -16.34
CA LEU A 700 -10.75 -4.64 -17.08
C LEU A 700 -11.15 -5.77 -16.13
N ASP A 701 -12.29 -6.39 -16.42
CA ASP A 701 -12.77 -7.55 -15.70
C ASP A 701 -12.02 -8.83 -16.10
N ARG A 702 -11.92 -9.75 -15.16
CA ARG A 702 -11.33 -11.09 -15.31
C ARG A 702 -11.95 -11.86 -16.47
N LYS A 703 -13.25 -11.65 -16.72
CA LYS A 703 -14.01 -12.27 -17.82
C LYS A 703 -13.47 -11.89 -19.20
N SER A 704 -12.84 -10.72 -19.34
CA SER A 704 -12.26 -10.26 -20.61
C SER A 704 -11.04 -11.08 -21.06
N PHE A 705 -10.43 -11.83 -20.13
CA PHE A 705 -9.27 -12.69 -20.37
C PHE A 705 -9.65 -14.17 -20.54
N ASP A 706 -10.92 -14.53 -20.39
CA ASP A 706 -11.37 -15.90 -20.62
C ASP A 706 -11.21 -16.28 -22.10
N ASN A 707 -10.73 -17.49 -22.37
CA ASN A 707 -10.42 -18.00 -23.72
C ASN A 707 -9.31 -17.22 -24.47
N LYS A 708 -8.50 -16.43 -23.77
CA LYS A 708 -7.32 -15.74 -24.32
C LYS A 708 -6.04 -16.49 -23.95
N HIS A 709 -4.94 -16.22 -24.68
CA HIS A 709 -3.64 -16.84 -24.40
C HIS A 709 -3.00 -16.34 -23.09
N VAL A 710 -3.38 -15.14 -22.64
CA VAL A 710 -2.89 -14.51 -21.41
C VAL A 710 -3.94 -14.67 -20.33
N THR A 711 -3.55 -15.24 -19.18
CA THR A 711 -4.44 -15.38 -18.02
C THR A 711 -4.56 -14.07 -17.26
N PHE A 712 -5.68 -13.85 -16.56
CA PHE A 712 -5.85 -12.68 -15.69
C PHE A 712 -4.75 -12.58 -14.61
N GLU A 713 -4.31 -13.71 -14.06
CA GLU A 713 -3.25 -13.74 -13.05
C GLU A 713 -1.88 -13.35 -13.64
N ASP A 714 -1.57 -13.77 -14.86
CA ASP A 714 -0.37 -13.33 -15.56
C ASP A 714 -0.44 -11.84 -15.88
N HIS A 715 -1.61 -11.35 -16.32
CA HIS A 715 -1.83 -9.94 -16.61
C HIS A 715 -1.55 -9.05 -15.40
N ILE A 716 -2.13 -9.33 -14.23
CA ILE A 716 -1.94 -8.49 -13.03
C ILE A 716 -0.53 -8.62 -12.41
N ARG A 717 0.19 -9.72 -12.66
CA ARG A 717 1.53 -9.95 -12.08
C ARG A 717 2.67 -9.44 -12.95
N LYS A 718 2.55 -9.58 -14.28
CA LYS A 718 3.62 -9.27 -15.23
C LYS A 718 3.38 -7.94 -15.95
N VAL A 719 2.18 -7.74 -16.51
CA VAL A 719 1.86 -6.60 -17.37
C VAL A 719 1.38 -5.40 -16.55
N HIS A 720 0.29 -5.56 -15.79
CA HIS A 720 -0.34 -4.50 -14.99
C HIS A 720 -0.09 -4.70 -13.49
N ASN A 721 1.17 -4.92 -13.13
CA ASN A 721 1.58 -4.93 -11.73
C ASN A 721 1.65 -3.49 -11.21
N MET A 722 0.77 -3.14 -10.26
CA MET A 722 0.71 -1.77 -9.73
C MET A 722 2.03 -1.27 -9.11
N TRP A 723 2.84 -2.17 -8.55
CA TRP A 723 4.10 -1.79 -7.92
C TRP A 723 5.15 -1.41 -8.97
N ASN A 724 5.10 -2.00 -10.16
CA ASN A 724 6.00 -1.62 -11.25
C ASN A 724 5.75 -0.16 -11.65
N TYR A 725 4.51 0.33 -11.66
CA TYR A 725 4.23 1.75 -11.91
C TYR A 725 4.84 2.66 -10.83
N VAL A 726 4.80 2.25 -9.55
CA VAL A 726 5.48 2.98 -8.47
C VAL A 726 6.98 2.98 -8.69
N TYR A 727 7.57 1.83 -9.04
CA TYR A 727 9.00 1.72 -9.30
C TYR A 727 9.44 2.61 -10.47
N PHE A 728 8.61 2.72 -11.50
CA PHE A 728 8.85 3.62 -12.62
C PHE A 728 8.76 5.09 -12.21
N MET A 729 7.76 5.47 -11.42
CA MET A 729 7.66 6.84 -10.88
C MET A 729 8.84 7.20 -9.97
N VAL A 730 9.34 6.23 -9.17
CA VAL A 730 10.56 6.40 -8.37
C VAL A 730 11.79 6.54 -9.27
N LEU A 731 11.90 5.76 -10.34
CA LEU A 731 12.99 5.86 -11.32
C LEU A 731 13.05 7.28 -11.89
N ILE A 732 11.92 7.81 -12.38
CA ILE A 732 11.84 9.18 -12.92
C ILE A 732 12.29 10.21 -11.87
N HIS A 733 11.90 10.06 -10.59
CA HIS A 733 12.28 11.02 -9.54
C HIS A 733 13.76 10.96 -9.12
N VAL A 734 14.45 9.84 -9.35
CA VAL A 734 15.84 9.63 -8.92
C VAL A 734 16.83 9.83 -10.07
N LYS A 735 16.43 9.51 -11.30
CA LYS A 735 17.26 9.60 -12.50
C LYS A 735 17.40 11.05 -12.96
N ASP A 736 18.57 11.40 -13.49
CA ASP A 736 18.83 12.74 -14.03
C ASP A 736 17.93 13.02 -15.26
N PRO A 737 17.29 14.19 -15.36
CA PRO A 737 16.43 14.53 -16.50
C PRO A 737 17.12 14.48 -17.86
N THR A 738 18.43 14.68 -17.93
CA THR A 738 19.19 14.62 -19.19
C THR A 738 19.40 13.20 -19.71
N GLU A 739 19.20 12.18 -18.87
CA GLU A 739 19.34 10.77 -19.24
C GLU A 739 18.00 10.07 -19.53
N TYR A 740 16.89 10.80 -19.45
CA TYR A 740 15.58 10.22 -19.68
C TYR A 740 15.46 9.68 -21.10
N THR A 741 14.92 8.46 -21.23
CA THR A 741 14.50 7.91 -22.52
C THR A 741 13.29 8.69 -23.08
N GLY A 742 12.88 8.39 -24.30
CA GLY A 742 11.75 9.05 -24.95
C GLY A 742 10.45 8.92 -24.15
N PRO A 743 10.02 7.69 -23.79
CA PRO A 743 8.86 7.45 -22.94
C PRO A 743 9.02 8.01 -21.52
N GLU A 744 10.21 7.94 -20.91
CA GLU A 744 10.46 8.50 -19.58
C GLU A 744 10.22 10.01 -19.55
N SER A 745 10.73 10.75 -20.54
CA SER A 745 10.53 12.20 -20.67
C SER A 745 9.05 12.55 -20.85
N TYR A 746 8.33 11.78 -21.67
CA TYR A 746 6.89 11.97 -21.85
C TYR A 746 6.12 11.74 -20.55
N VAL A 747 6.41 10.66 -19.81
CA VAL A 747 5.72 10.40 -18.53
C VAL A 747 6.10 11.44 -17.48
N HIS A 748 7.35 11.91 -17.45
CA HIS A 748 7.79 12.99 -16.57
C HIS A 748 6.95 14.26 -16.80
N GLU A 749 6.78 14.68 -18.05
CA GLU A 749 5.94 15.83 -18.41
C GLU A 749 4.48 15.64 -17.95
N MET A 750 3.91 14.44 -18.16
CA MET A 750 2.55 14.12 -17.73
C MET A 750 2.39 14.17 -16.20
N ILE A 751 3.40 13.72 -15.45
CA ILE A 751 3.44 13.80 -13.98
C ILE A 751 3.49 15.25 -13.51
N GLU A 752 4.33 16.10 -14.12
CA GLU A 752 4.41 17.53 -13.79
C GLU A 752 3.08 18.25 -14.05
N GLN A 753 2.40 17.90 -15.15
CA GLN A 753 1.08 18.43 -15.51
C GLN A 753 -0.06 17.83 -14.66
N ARG A 754 0.22 16.85 -13.80
CA ARG A 754 -0.77 16.05 -13.05
C ARG A 754 -1.82 15.39 -13.95
N ASN A 755 -1.42 15.02 -15.17
CA ASN A 755 -2.27 14.30 -16.10
C ASN A 755 -2.06 12.78 -15.95
N LEU A 756 -3.15 12.04 -15.76
CA LEU A 756 -3.14 10.58 -15.57
C LEU A 756 -3.49 9.79 -16.84
N ASP A 757 -3.60 10.44 -17.99
CA ASP A 757 -3.98 9.82 -19.26
C ASP A 757 -2.92 8.84 -19.81
N TRP A 758 -1.69 8.90 -19.29
CA TRP A 758 -0.63 7.97 -19.65
C TRP A 758 -0.83 6.55 -19.08
N PHE A 759 -1.72 6.37 -18.10
CA PHE A 759 -2.09 5.04 -17.59
C PHE A 759 -3.08 4.33 -18.52
N PRO A 760 -2.93 3.01 -18.74
CA PRO A 760 -3.91 2.25 -19.50
C PRO A 760 -5.28 2.27 -18.82
N ARG A 761 -6.34 2.68 -19.55
CA ARG A 761 -7.74 2.65 -19.09
C ARG A 761 -8.58 1.81 -20.04
N MET A 762 -9.25 0.79 -19.51
CA MET A 762 -10.14 -0.13 -20.24
C MET A 762 -9.51 -0.81 -21.46
N ARG A 763 -8.18 -0.94 -21.50
CA ARG A 763 -7.42 -1.51 -22.62
C ARG A 763 -6.06 -2.06 -22.18
N THR A 764 -5.49 -2.95 -23.00
CA THR A 764 -4.16 -3.53 -22.82
C THR A 764 -3.66 -4.16 -24.13
N SER A 765 -2.35 -4.16 -24.37
CA SER A 765 -1.76 -4.70 -25.60
C SER A 765 -2.08 -6.19 -25.83
N SER A 766 -2.25 -6.94 -24.73
CA SER A 766 -2.52 -8.38 -24.74
C SER A 766 -3.87 -8.75 -25.35
N LEU A 767 -4.82 -7.81 -25.37
CA LEU A 767 -6.14 -7.98 -26.00
C LEU A 767 -6.16 -7.39 -27.41
N ASP A 768 -5.53 -6.23 -27.61
CA ASP A 768 -5.50 -5.51 -28.90
C ASP A 768 -4.81 -6.33 -30.00
N THR A 769 -3.71 -7.02 -29.69
CA THR A 769 -2.98 -7.87 -30.67
C THR A 769 -3.82 -9.01 -31.27
N GLN A 770 -4.88 -9.47 -30.61
CA GLN A 770 -5.79 -10.46 -31.20
C GLN A 770 -6.83 -9.83 -32.12
N GLU A 771 -7.30 -8.62 -31.81
CA GLU A 771 -8.21 -7.89 -32.70
C GLU A 771 -7.50 -7.52 -33.99
N ASP A 772 -6.23 -7.11 -33.90
CA ASP A 772 -5.43 -6.76 -35.07
C ASP A 772 -5.02 -7.99 -35.89
N LYS A 773 -4.68 -9.13 -35.26
CA LYS A 773 -4.47 -10.40 -36.01
C LYS A 773 -5.72 -10.83 -36.79
N ASN A 774 -6.91 -10.67 -36.21
CA ASN A 774 -8.15 -11.00 -36.92
C ASN A 774 -8.39 -10.07 -38.12
N LYS A 775 -8.04 -8.77 -38.00
CA LYS A 775 -8.08 -7.82 -39.12
C LYS A 775 -7.02 -8.11 -40.17
N GLU A 776 -5.78 -8.38 -39.77
CA GLU A 776 -4.69 -8.73 -40.67
C GLU A 776 -4.98 -10.03 -41.43
N ASP A 777 -5.53 -11.06 -40.79
CA ASP A 777 -5.93 -12.30 -41.46
C ASP A 777 -7.02 -12.05 -42.50
N GLN A 778 -7.93 -11.11 -42.21
CA GLN A 778 -8.97 -10.68 -43.13
C GLN A 778 -8.39 -9.88 -44.32
N ASP A 779 -7.48 -8.95 -44.06
CA ASP A 779 -6.82 -8.12 -45.07
C ASP A 779 -5.87 -8.95 -45.95
N ASN A 780 -5.13 -9.88 -45.38
CA ASN A 780 -4.31 -10.85 -46.11
C ASN A 780 -5.16 -11.74 -47.02
N ARG A 781 -6.37 -12.12 -46.59
CA ARG A 781 -7.34 -12.81 -47.45
C ARG A 781 -7.76 -11.95 -48.63
N ILE A 782 -8.07 -10.67 -48.40
CA ILE A 782 -8.45 -9.72 -49.45
C ILE A 782 -7.28 -9.51 -50.42
N LEU A 783 -6.06 -9.34 -49.92
CA LEU A 783 -4.85 -9.17 -50.72
C LEU A 783 -4.58 -10.40 -51.58
N LYS A 784 -4.74 -11.61 -51.02
CA LYS A 784 -4.60 -12.86 -51.77
C LYS A 784 -5.59 -12.96 -52.94
N ILE A 785 -6.85 -12.58 -52.72
CA ILE A 785 -7.86 -12.51 -53.78
C ILE A 785 -7.47 -11.48 -54.86
N GLN A 786 -6.94 -10.32 -54.46
CA GLN A 786 -6.46 -9.30 -55.40
C GLN A 786 -5.26 -9.80 -56.23
N MET A 787 -4.31 -10.51 -55.61
CA MET A 787 -3.18 -11.10 -56.33
C MET A 787 -3.62 -12.20 -57.30
N GLU A 788 -4.58 -13.05 -56.92
CA GLU A 788 -5.15 -14.06 -57.81
C GLU A 788 -5.80 -13.40 -59.04
N ASN A 789 -6.61 -12.36 -58.83
CA ASN A 789 -7.22 -11.58 -59.91
C ASN A 789 -6.18 -10.91 -60.82
N ALA A 790 -5.13 -10.32 -60.24
CA ALA A 790 -4.05 -9.69 -60.99
C ALA A 790 -3.25 -10.73 -61.81
N ASN A 791 -3.00 -11.92 -61.24
CA ASN A 791 -2.30 -12.99 -61.92
C ASN A 791 -3.14 -13.56 -63.09
N ASP A 792 -4.45 -13.68 -62.93
CA ASP A 792 -5.34 -14.09 -64.02
C ASP A 792 -5.43 -13.02 -65.11
N ALA A 793 -5.45 -11.73 -64.75
CA ALA A 793 -5.33 -10.65 -65.73
C ALA A 793 -4.00 -10.70 -66.51
N ILE A 794 -2.88 -10.97 -65.83
CA ILE A 794 -1.56 -11.15 -66.46
C ILE A 794 -1.56 -12.35 -67.41
N LYS A 795 -2.17 -13.48 -67.03
CA LYS A 795 -2.29 -14.67 -67.91
C LYS A 795 -3.11 -14.33 -69.16
N THR A 796 -4.24 -13.65 -69.02
CA THR A 796 -5.07 -13.22 -70.15
C THR A 796 -4.29 -12.30 -71.08
N LEU A 797 -3.62 -11.29 -70.53
CA LEU A 797 -2.80 -10.36 -71.31
C LEU A 797 -1.65 -11.09 -72.05
N THR A 798 -1.04 -12.08 -71.39
CA THR A 798 0.03 -12.91 -71.98
C THR A 798 -0.52 -13.79 -73.12
N MET A 799 -1.74 -14.32 -72.99
CA MET A 799 -2.41 -15.05 -74.06
C MET A 799 -2.69 -14.14 -75.27
N GLU A 800 -3.26 -12.96 -75.04
CA GLU A 800 -3.54 -11.98 -76.10
C GLU A 800 -2.26 -11.54 -76.83
N LEU A 801 -1.17 -11.30 -76.09
CA LEU A 801 0.14 -10.98 -76.68
C LEU A 801 0.69 -12.11 -77.56
N ASN A 802 0.57 -13.36 -77.12
CA ASN A 802 0.98 -14.53 -77.90
C ASN A 802 0.14 -14.71 -79.16
N GLU A 803 -1.16 -14.41 -79.10
CA GLU A 803 -2.06 -14.47 -80.25
C GLU A 803 -1.75 -13.35 -81.26
N LEU A 804 -1.52 -12.12 -80.78
CA LEU A 804 -1.06 -11.01 -81.61
C LEU A 804 0.28 -11.31 -82.27
N GLN A 805 1.22 -11.94 -81.56
CA GLN A 805 2.50 -12.35 -82.13
C GLN A 805 2.32 -13.35 -83.27
N LYS A 806 1.43 -14.34 -83.10
CA LYS A 806 1.06 -15.29 -84.18
C LYS A 806 0.47 -14.57 -85.38
N LEU A 807 -0.50 -13.68 -85.17
CA LEU A 807 -1.14 -12.90 -86.24
C LEU A 807 -0.11 -12.04 -87.00
N VAL A 808 0.84 -11.42 -86.31
CA VAL A 808 1.92 -10.65 -86.95
C VAL A 808 2.85 -11.56 -87.77
N THR A 809 3.18 -12.76 -87.27
CA THR A 809 3.99 -13.72 -88.02
C THR A 809 3.26 -14.31 -89.24
N GLU A 810 1.95 -14.53 -89.14
CA GLU A 810 1.10 -14.96 -90.25
C GLU A 810 0.93 -13.85 -91.30
N SER A 811 0.73 -12.60 -90.86
CA SER A 811 0.70 -11.44 -91.75
C SER A 811 2.03 -11.26 -92.50
N ARG A 812 3.17 -11.46 -91.82
CA ARG A 812 4.49 -11.46 -92.46
C ARG A 812 4.65 -12.59 -93.49
N THR A 813 4.21 -13.81 -93.18
CA THR A 813 4.29 -14.93 -94.13
C THR A 813 3.33 -14.76 -95.30
N GLN A 814 2.13 -14.21 -95.11
CA GLN A 814 1.23 -13.82 -96.20
C GLN A 814 1.83 -12.73 -97.10
N LYS A 815 2.42 -11.68 -96.52
CA LYS A 815 3.16 -10.66 -97.29
C LYS A 815 4.31 -11.28 -98.10
N HIS A 816 5.06 -12.21 -97.51
CA HIS A 816 6.09 -12.94 -98.23
C HIS A 816 5.52 -13.78 -99.37
N ARG A 817 4.38 -14.48 -99.18
CA ARG A 817 3.71 -15.24 -100.24
C ARG A 817 3.20 -14.36 -101.39
N MET A 818 2.68 -13.17 -101.10
CA MET A 818 2.26 -12.20 -102.13
C MET A 818 3.44 -11.71 -102.98
N ASN A 819 4.64 -11.59 -102.40
CA ASN A 819 5.85 -11.21 -103.13
C ASN A 819 6.43 -12.32 -104.04
N PHE A 820 5.90 -13.56 -103.96
CA PHE A 820 6.34 -14.70 -104.77
C PHE A 820 5.40 -15.03 -105.95
N LEU A 821 4.31 -14.27 -106.15
CA LEU A 821 3.50 -14.40 -107.36
C LEU A 821 4.27 -13.81 -108.56
N PRO A 822 4.58 -14.57 -109.62
CA PRO A 822 5.24 -14.03 -110.81
C PRO A 822 4.26 -13.11 -111.56
N ASN A 823 4.70 -11.91 -111.91
CA ASN A 823 4.06 -11.11 -112.96
C ASN A 823 4.10 -11.90 -114.28
N ALA A 824 3.00 -12.55 -114.64
CA ALA A 824 2.80 -13.05 -115.99
C ALA A 824 2.64 -11.84 -116.95
N PRO A 825 3.26 -11.84 -118.15
CA PRO A 825 3.08 -10.77 -119.11
C PRO A 825 1.69 -10.87 -119.76
N LEU A 826 0.97 -9.74 -119.82
CA LEU A 826 -0.21 -9.59 -120.69
C LEU A 826 0.24 -9.51 -122.17
N PRO A 827 -0.48 -10.15 -123.11
CA PRO A 827 -0.12 -10.11 -124.53
C PRO A 827 -0.47 -8.76 -125.16
N ALA A 828 0.32 -8.36 -126.15
CA ALA A 828 0.07 -7.20 -126.99
C ALA A 828 -1.08 -7.47 -127.98
N SER A 829 -2.16 -6.71 -127.85
CA SER A 829 -3.01 -6.18 -128.94
C SER A 829 -4.07 -5.24 -128.35
#